data_AF-A0A512M3A3-F1
#
_entry.id   AF-A0A512M3A3-F1
#
_cell.length_a   1.000
_cell.length_b   1.000
_cell.length_c   1.000
_cell.angle_alpha   90.00
_cell.angle_beta   90.00
_cell.angle_gamma   90.00
#
_symmetry.space_group_name_H-M   'P 1'
#
loop_
_entity.id
_entity.type
_entity.pdbx_description
1 polymer ?
#
loop_
_entity_poly.entity_id
_entity_poly.type
_entity_poly.pdbx_seq_one_letter_code
_entity_poly.pdbx_strand_id
1 'polypeptide(L)'
;MPPKNPFGVLVCLFLGLCLQSMGQPAVTVRIATVQEEDWRRESSQGPAETLRDRLKAQTVIELHGGTAQESKLLLRSGKEQPVVQHWDYADDSNKVIARKTDLEWIGTQVMVQPGAFASDGTEELLDIEITHDIAAPDSRAYQYATAAKGAERDKHTVTLPRLHRLHWKGELPPDQTERAIASFPLEDSPGTRLVVFFHCDKGPKAPLHELTQTIYRVPELEMVELLLANPANDAAIIEHLEKARTAGRASIVSEVSTLAGRRLTGSLQAGTEHHLPSEMNPEYDLLYQLPASFEPVLEGTKLDFHADPNLNLMEDHADKKDPLDPFSTGPVRARVPAIISWHSHIHTPGPLAVSWPTSWLHVSDRNYKPTGKAITGFMDWYDRFGQMVMTDLSLPDNTPRVVAMLPPADQVWGAACEGRWLDVIVARRQDQAEATPAKAAADISSSRLLIGISLDSRDALALLEKRGGQDDSALLRQLIQRVKARTAQVRLSTSHGYAIEGHQHEVRSTREHVYPTEMPSIPSAWNEMEIGTMVQSDGDQFALEQDLAPPGRMEWKLALDVPEAIMWEPSRRFIRSEPAVPSKSGTYLCSAAAVPVILAAPGMPAGETLLIFSHQGSGARPAQDPSLVHQEIEALIFEVPESDADVWQALKPAEFAALTARELNGGRAKLSGHMFQRQRPGAEGRIRLVEEQMTATEFDPPEKETPGRMRPTALETLPVGTSMEAHQILEGFGEGTLIVDLQHSIAKPVEPTLPDTLKIAATGHEDYPGAKHLFSEWKMELPKFQPNEIRCLGVRKLPGNDKFVHIAYIRLREAK
;
A
#
# COMPACT_ATOMS: atom_id res chain seq x y z
N MET A 1 21.61 15.47 -38.24
CA MET A 1 20.95 14.37 -38.98
C MET A 1 19.89 13.80 -38.07
N PRO A 2 18.61 13.80 -38.44
CA PRO A 2 17.57 13.26 -37.57
C PRO A 2 17.67 11.73 -37.54
N PRO A 3 17.37 11.07 -36.40
CA PRO A 3 17.37 9.62 -36.32
C PRO A 3 16.22 9.06 -37.16
N LYS A 4 16.50 8.01 -37.94
CA LYS A 4 15.51 7.28 -38.73
C LYS A 4 14.67 6.41 -37.78
N ASN A 5 13.34 6.57 -37.83
CA ASN A 5 12.38 5.63 -37.24
C ASN A 5 12.65 4.19 -37.73
N PRO A 6 12.76 3.18 -36.85
CA PRO A 6 12.97 1.79 -37.25
C PRO A 6 11.67 0.97 -37.35
N PHE A 7 10.48 1.58 -37.28
CA PHE A 7 9.21 0.85 -37.41
C PHE A 7 8.77 0.76 -38.87
N GLY A 8 9.16 -0.34 -39.53
CA GLY A 8 8.53 -0.77 -40.78
C GLY A 8 7.15 -1.35 -40.47
N VAL A 9 6.12 -0.89 -41.20
CA VAL A 9 4.78 -1.48 -41.19
C VAL A 9 4.87 -2.93 -41.67
N LEU A 10 4.66 -3.90 -40.78
CA LEU A 10 4.65 -5.32 -41.11
C LEU A 10 3.20 -5.80 -41.21
N VAL A 11 2.70 -5.95 -42.43
CA VAL A 11 1.41 -6.60 -42.71
C VAL A 11 1.65 -8.11 -42.76
N CYS A 12 1.32 -8.82 -41.69
CA CYS A 12 1.38 -10.28 -41.66
C CYS A 12 0.12 -10.89 -42.29
N LEU A 13 0.19 -11.20 -43.58
CA LEU A 13 -0.79 -12.05 -44.26
C LEU A 13 -0.49 -13.53 -43.94
N PHE A 14 -1.19 -14.11 -42.97
CA PHE A 14 -1.21 -15.57 -42.81
C PHE A 14 -2.13 -16.19 -43.88
N LEU A 15 -1.53 -16.91 -44.81
CA LEU A 15 -2.22 -17.80 -45.76
C LEU A 15 -2.70 -19.07 -45.02
N GLY A 16 -3.74 -18.92 -44.20
CA GLY A 16 -4.57 -20.04 -43.76
C GLY A 16 -5.67 -20.28 -44.80
N LEU A 17 -5.84 -21.52 -45.26
CA LEU A 17 -6.92 -21.93 -46.17
C LEU A 17 -8.28 -21.43 -45.66
N CYS A 18 -8.83 -20.40 -46.32
CA CYS A 18 -10.20 -19.93 -46.15
C CYS A 18 -11.20 -20.98 -46.66
N LEU A 19 -11.56 -21.94 -45.80
CA LEU A 19 -12.91 -22.50 -45.85
C LEU A 19 -13.84 -21.47 -45.20
N GLN A 20 -14.50 -20.67 -46.03
CA GLN A 20 -15.55 -19.75 -45.59
C GLN A 20 -16.69 -20.55 -44.96
N SER A 21 -16.63 -20.70 -43.64
CA SER A 21 -17.77 -20.98 -42.79
C SER A 21 -18.70 -19.75 -42.86
N MET A 22 -19.69 -19.79 -43.76
CA MET A 22 -20.73 -18.76 -43.85
C MET A 22 -21.52 -18.77 -42.55
N GLY A 23 -21.21 -17.85 -41.63
CA GLY A 23 -21.99 -17.72 -40.38
C GLY A 23 -21.19 -17.29 -39.15
N GLN A 24 -19.86 -17.36 -39.16
CA GLN A 24 -19.04 -17.08 -37.98
C GLN A 24 -18.64 -15.59 -37.83
N PRO A 25 -18.56 -15.02 -36.60
CA PRO A 25 -18.08 -13.66 -36.38
C PRO A 25 -16.59 -13.52 -36.71
N ALA A 26 -16.22 -12.54 -37.51
CA ALA A 26 -14.84 -12.15 -37.76
C ALA A 26 -14.45 -10.98 -36.86
N VAL A 27 -13.32 -11.12 -36.18
CA VAL A 27 -12.78 -10.14 -35.25
C VAL A 27 -11.56 -9.48 -35.86
N THR A 28 -11.45 -8.17 -35.66
CA THR A 28 -10.28 -7.37 -36.03
C THR A 28 -9.78 -6.58 -34.82
N VAL A 29 -8.50 -6.70 -34.51
CA VAL A 29 -7.81 -5.91 -33.48
C VAL A 29 -6.73 -5.08 -34.14
N ARG A 30 -6.73 -3.77 -33.83
CA ARG A 30 -5.72 -2.84 -34.33
C ARG A 30 -5.07 -2.11 -33.18
N ILE A 31 -3.75 -2.03 -33.21
CA ILE A 31 -2.96 -1.23 -32.27
C ILE A 31 -2.39 -0.06 -33.05
N ALA A 32 -2.63 1.17 -32.56
CA ALA A 32 -2.23 2.38 -33.24
C ALA A 32 -1.61 3.40 -32.29
N THR A 33 -0.74 4.25 -32.81
CA THR A 33 -0.22 5.42 -32.11
C THR A 33 -1.01 6.67 -32.51
N VAL A 34 -1.24 7.55 -31.54
CA VAL A 34 -1.92 8.85 -31.72
C VAL A 34 -1.14 9.93 -30.97
N GLN A 35 -1.30 11.19 -31.38
CA GLN A 35 -0.79 12.32 -30.60
C GLN A 35 -1.69 12.53 -29.37
N GLU A 36 -1.08 12.79 -28.21
CA GLU A 36 -1.78 12.97 -26.94
C GLU A 36 -2.77 14.15 -26.99
N GLU A 37 -2.41 15.23 -27.68
CA GLU A 37 -3.30 16.38 -27.89
C GLU A 37 -4.53 16.03 -28.74
N ASP A 38 -4.35 15.19 -29.76
CA ASP A 38 -5.45 14.72 -30.61
C ASP A 38 -6.36 13.78 -29.83
N TRP A 39 -5.80 12.88 -29.00
CA TRP A 39 -6.58 12.04 -28.09
C TRP A 39 -7.47 12.87 -27.17
N ARG A 40 -6.89 13.82 -26.43
CA ARG A 40 -7.62 14.67 -25.49
C ARG A 40 -8.72 15.50 -26.15
N ARG A 41 -8.48 15.93 -27.40
CA ARG A 41 -9.47 16.71 -28.16
C ARG A 41 -10.61 15.84 -28.69
N GLU A 42 -10.31 14.68 -29.25
CA GLU A 42 -11.27 13.92 -30.06
C GLU A 42 -11.95 12.77 -29.31
N SER A 43 -11.34 12.22 -28.25
CA SER A 43 -11.87 11.02 -27.54
C SER A 43 -13.25 11.24 -26.93
N SER A 44 -13.53 12.48 -26.51
CA SER A 44 -14.82 12.87 -25.91
C SER A 44 -15.79 13.54 -26.90
N GLN A 45 -15.38 13.74 -28.16
CA GLN A 45 -16.17 14.41 -29.18
C GLN A 45 -16.69 13.39 -30.19
N GLY A 46 -17.86 13.62 -30.77
CA GLY A 46 -18.36 12.87 -31.93
C GLY A 46 -18.65 11.37 -31.72
N PRO A 47 -19.14 10.68 -32.77
CA PRO A 47 -19.42 9.25 -32.72
C PRO A 47 -18.13 8.41 -32.66
N ALA A 48 -18.15 7.32 -31.89
CA ALA A 48 -17.03 6.38 -31.75
C ALA A 48 -16.58 5.78 -33.10
N GLU A 49 -17.52 5.61 -34.02
CA GLU A 49 -17.32 5.03 -35.37
C GLU A 49 -16.31 5.79 -36.25
N THR A 50 -16.03 7.06 -35.97
CA THR A 50 -15.05 7.88 -36.70
C THR A 50 -13.84 8.25 -35.87
N LEU A 51 -13.72 7.70 -34.65
CA LEU A 51 -12.72 8.12 -33.69
C LEU A 51 -11.30 7.95 -34.23
N ARG A 52 -10.99 6.79 -34.83
CA ARG A 52 -9.66 6.50 -35.39
C ARG A 52 -9.24 7.51 -36.47
N ASP A 53 -10.14 7.83 -37.39
CA ASP A 53 -9.89 8.79 -38.48
C ASP A 53 -9.69 10.21 -37.94
N ARG A 54 -10.49 10.60 -36.93
CA ARG A 54 -10.37 11.91 -36.27
C ARG A 54 -9.07 12.05 -35.49
N LEU A 55 -8.62 10.96 -34.85
CA LEU A 55 -7.32 10.87 -34.17
C LEU A 55 -6.13 10.84 -35.14
N LYS A 56 -6.37 10.68 -36.45
CA LYS A 56 -5.32 10.43 -37.46
C LYS A 56 -4.39 9.29 -37.04
N ALA A 57 -4.97 8.25 -36.45
CA ALA A 57 -4.21 7.20 -35.79
C ALA A 57 -3.33 6.43 -36.77
N GLN A 58 -2.05 6.26 -36.43
CA GLN A 58 -1.12 5.49 -37.22
C GLN A 58 -1.11 4.04 -36.73
N THR A 59 -1.64 3.13 -37.56
CA THR A 59 -1.66 1.71 -37.23
C THR A 59 -0.26 1.12 -37.19
N VAL A 60 0.06 0.51 -36.05
CA VAL A 60 1.30 -0.24 -35.82
C VAL A 60 1.08 -1.71 -36.17
N ILE A 61 -0.04 -2.28 -35.71
CA ILE A 61 -0.39 -3.70 -35.90
C ILE A 61 -1.87 -3.83 -36.22
N GLU A 62 -2.20 -4.76 -37.12
CA GLU A 62 -3.56 -5.16 -37.45
C GLU A 62 -3.63 -6.69 -37.52
N LEU A 63 -4.55 -7.28 -36.78
CA LEU A 63 -4.80 -8.71 -36.70
C LEU A 63 -6.27 -8.98 -37.00
N HIS A 64 -6.54 -9.98 -37.83
CA HIS A 64 -7.90 -10.34 -38.26
C HIS A 64 -8.07 -11.86 -38.29
N GLY A 65 -9.23 -12.37 -37.84
CA GLY A 65 -9.58 -13.79 -37.95
C GLY A 65 -11.03 -14.11 -37.59
N GLY A 66 -11.50 -15.28 -38.02
CA GLY A 66 -12.85 -15.79 -37.72
C GLY A 66 -12.92 -16.57 -36.41
N THR A 67 -13.96 -16.36 -35.62
CA THR A 67 -14.23 -17.12 -34.38
C THR A 67 -15.07 -18.36 -34.71
N ALA A 68 -14.58 -19.56 -34.36
CA ALA A 68 -15.40 -20.77 -34.46
C ALA A 68 -16.22 -20.98 -33.17
N GLN A 69 -17.43 -21.53 -33.31
CA GLN A 69 -18.54 -21.45 -32.35
C GLN A 69 -18.26 -22.07 -30.96
N GLU A 70 -17.15 -22.75 -30.76
CA GLU A 70 -16.73 -23.33 -29.47
C GLU A 70 -15.19 -23.34 -29.30
N SER A 71 -14.47 -22.57 -30.12
CA SER A 71 -13.00 -22.64 -30.16
C SER A 71 -12.36 -21.29 -29.89
N LYS A 72 -11.29 -21.33 -29.10
CA LYS A 72 -10.38 -20.21 -28.88
C LYS A 72 -9.74 -19.76 -30.19
N LEU A 73 -9.98 -18.50 -30.58
CA LEU A 73 -9.25 -17.82 -31.65
C LEU A 73 -7.97 -17.22 -31.07
N LEU A 74 -6.83 -17.55 -31.69
CA LEU A 74 -5.53 -17.01 -31.32
C LEU A 74 -4.92 -16.28 -32.52
N LEU A 75 -4.80 -14.97 -32.43
CA LEU A 75 -4.16 -14.12 -33.42
C LEU A 75 -2.80 -13.67 -32.89
N ARG A 76 -1.76 -13.73 -33.73
CA ARG A 76 -0.39 -13.46 -33.33
C ARG A 76 0.36 -12.71 -34.42
N SER A 77 1.14 -11.71 -34.03
CA SER A 77 2.17 -11.05 -34.86
C SER A 77 3.42 -10.89 -34.02
N GLY A 78 4.59 -11.23 -34.56
CA GLY A 78 5.81 -11.32 -33.78
C GLY A 78 6.55 -12.63 -34.01
N LYS A 79 7.33 -13.06 -33.01
CA LYS A 79 8.15 -14.27 -33.07
C LYS A 79 8.29 -14.89 -31.68
N GLU A 80 8.45 -16.20 -31.63
CA GLU A 80 8.90 -16.87 -30.42
C GLU A 80 10.38 -16.56 -30.18
N GLN A 81 10.72 -16.15 -28.96
CA GLN A 81 12.09 -15.95 -28.54
C GLN A 81 12.41 -16.82 -27.32
N PRO A 82 13.62 -17.39 -27.28
CA PRO A 82 14.11 -18.08 -26.10
C PRO A 82 14.27 -17.09 -24.94
N VAL A 83 13.56 -17.34 -23.84
CA VAL A 83 13.71 -16.61 -22.57
C VAL A 83 14.28 -17.57 -21.53
N VAL A 84 15.38 -17.17 -20.89
CA VAL A 84 16.05 -18.01 -19.88
C VAL A 84 15.18 -18.07 -18.63
N GLN A 85 14.76 -19.28 -18.25
CA GLN A 85 13.94 -19.55 -17.07
C GLN A 85 14.76 -20.10 -15.91
N HIS A 86 15.93 -20.69 -16.20
CA HIS A 86 16.81 -21.26 -15.17
C HIS A 86 18.28 -21.12 -15.57
N TRP A 87 19.10 -20.73 -14.60
CA TRP A 87 20.55 -20.62 -14.74
C TRP A 87 21.23 -21.74 -13.95
N ASP A 88 22.36 -22.21 -14.47
CA ASP A 88 23.16 -23.25 -13.84
C ASP A 88 24.67 -23.02 -14.04
N TYR A 89 25.51 -23.77 -13.34
CA TYR A 89 26.94 -23.85 -13.63
C TYR A 89 27.21 -24.93 -14.68
N ALA A 90 28.18 -24.68 -15.56
CA ALA A 90 28.67 -25.73 -16.44
C ALA A 90 29.40 -26.83 -15.63
N ASP A 91 29.20 -28.10 -15.99
CA ASP A 91 29.68 -29.28 -15.25
C ASP A 91 31.20 -29.26 -14.91
N ASP A 92 32.00 -28.53 -15.70
CA ASP A 92 33.46 -28.46 -15.61
C ASP A 92 34.01 -27.06 -15.28
N SER A 93 33.17 -26.04 -15.09
CA SER A 93 33.62 -24.67 -14.83
C SER A 93 32.66 -23.85 -13.95
N ASN A 94 33.18 -22.86 -13.22
CA ASN A 94 32.35 -21.88 -12.48
C ASN A 94 31.66 -20.86 -13.43
N LYS A 95 31.45 -21.21 -14.70
CA LYS A 95 30.81 -20.36 -15.68
C LYS A 95 29.30 -20.58 -15.63
N VAL A 96 28.58 -19.48 -15.50
CA VAL A 96 27.11 -19.44 -15.48
C VAL A 96 26.59 -19.67 -16.89
N ILE A 97 25.67 -20.62 -17.05
CA ILE A 97 25.02 -21.00 -18.30
C ILE A 97 23.50 -21.03 -18.13
N ALA A 98 22.76 -20.79 -19.20
CA ALA A 98 21.31 -21.00 -19.20
C ALA A 98 21.03 -22.52 -19.30
N ARG A 99 20.36 -23.10 -18.31
CA ARG A 99 20.00 -24.53 -18.27
C ARG A 99 18.63 -24.79 -18.86
N LYS A 100 17.66 -23.91 -18.56
CA LYS A 100 16.31 -23.97 -19.10
C LYS A 100 15.97 -22.66 -19.80
N THR A 101 15.42 -22.80 -20.98
CA THR A 101 15.00 -21.68 -21.80
C THR A 101 13.66 -22.06 -22.40
N ASP A 102 12.64 -21.26 -22.10
CA ASP A 102 11.29 -21.48 -22.64
C ASP A 102 11.08 -20.51 -23.81
N LEU A 103 10.27 -20.92 -24.79
CA LEU A 103 9.90 -20.06 -25.90
C LEU A 103 8.75 -19.16 -25.47
N GLU A 104 9.00 -17.86 -25.43
CA GLU A 104 7.98 -16.85 -25.16
C GLU A 104 7.63 -16.11 -26.45
N TRP A 105 6.34 -15.83 -26.65
CA TRP A 105 5.91 -15.04 -27.81
C TRP A 105 6.23 -13.56 -27.59
N ILE A 106 7.09 -13.00 -28.43
CA ILE A 106 7.44 -11.58 -28.41
C ILE A 106 6.76 -10.87 -29.59
N GLY A 107 5.90 -9.90 -29.29
CA GLY A 107 5.11 -9.12 -30.23
C GLY A 107 3.68 -8.89 -29.73
N THR A 108 2.69 -9.07 -30.59
CA THR A 108 1.27 -9.02 -30.23
C THR A 108 0.66 -10.41 -30.24
N GLN A 109 -0.06 -10.72 -29.18
CA GLN A 109 -0.94 -11.87 -29.08
C GLN A 109 -2.34 -11.39 -28.68
N VAL A 110 -3.36 -11.83 -29.44
CA VAL A 110 -4.76 -11.61 -29.14
C VAL A 110 -5.42 -12.97 -29.03
N MET A 111 -6.05 -13.23 -27.91
CA MET A 111 -6.88 -14.39 -27.67
C MET A 111 -8.32 -13.92 -27.58
N VAL A 112 -9.21 -14.58 -28.32
CA VAL A 112 -10.66 -14.35 -28.27
C VAL A 112 -11.34 -15.69 -28.07
N GLN A 113 -12.22 -15.79 -27.09
CA GLN A 113 -13.03 -16.99 -26.85
C GLN A 113 -14.48 -16.58 -26.55
N PRO A 114 -15.46 -17.43 -26.86
CA PRO A 114 -16.83 -17.23 -26.41
C PRO A 114 -16.86 -17.18 -24.87
N GLY A 115 -17.42 -16.11 -24.31
CA GLY A 115 -17.58 -15.88 -22.88
C GLY A 115 -18.97 -16.32 -22.38
N ALA A 116 -19.32 -15.88 -21.17
CA ALA A 116 -20.64 -16.16 -20.59
C ALA A 116 -21.76 -15.37 -21.32
N PHE A 117 -22.97 -15.91 -21.35
CA PHE A 117 -24.15 -15.14 -21.73
C PHE A 117 -24.44 -14.05 -20.68
N ALA A 118 -24.97 -12.91 -21.13
CA ALA A 118 -25.53 -11.87 -20.26
C ALA A 118 -26.59 -12.45 -19.32
N SER A 119 -26.86 -11.78 -18.19
CA SER A 119 -27.80 -12.25 -17.15
C SER A 119 -29.23 -12.43 -17.64
N ASP A 120 -29.61 -11.80 -18.76
CA ASP A 120 -30.90 -11.99 -19.44
C ASP A 120 -30.91 -13.20 -20.42
N GLY A 121 -29.77 -13.86 -20.61
CA GLY A 121 -29.61 -15.01 -21.51
C GLY A 121 -29.61 -14.65 -23.01
N THR A 122 -29.56 -13.36 -23.37
CA THR A 122 -29.79 -12.90 -24.76
C THR A 122 -28.56 -12.36 -25.49
N GLU A 123 -27.52 -11.91 -24.79
CA GLU A 123 -26.29 -11.37 -25.39
C GLU A 123 -25.10 -12.32 -25.14
N GLU A 124 -24.43 -12.77 -26.21
CA GLU A 124 -23.16 -13.50 -26.17
C GLU A 124 -22.01 -12.49 -25.95
N LEU A 125 -21.16 -12.75 -24.95
CA LEU A 125 -19.96 -11.94 -24.69
C LEU A 125 -18.73 -12.64 -25.27
N LEU A 126 -17.72 -11.85 -25.65
CA LEU A 126 -16.40 -12.33 -26.04
C LEU A 126 -15.43 -12.04 -24.91
N ASP A 127 -14.77 -13.08 -24.39
CA ASP A 127 -13.62 -12.89 -23.50
C ASP A 127 -12.41 -12.65 -24.38
N ILE A 128 -11.76 -11.52 -24.18
CA ILE A 128 -10.63 -11.10 -25.00
C ILE A 128 -9.44 -10.84 -24.09
N GLU A 129 -8.28 -11.35 -24.49
CA GLU A 129 -6.99 -11.10 -23.84
C GLU A 129 -6.00 -10.62 -24.90
N ILE A 130 -5.36 -9.48 -24.65
CA ILE A 130 -4.42 -8.83 -25.54
C ILE A 130 -3.12 -8.65 -24.78
N THR A 131 -2.04 -9.17 -25.35
CA THR A 131 -0.67 -8.86 -24.93
C THR A 131 0.05 -8.19 -26.08
N HIS A 132 0.73 -7.07 -25.83
CA HIS A 132 1.51 -6.36 -26.84
C HIS A 132 2.83 -5.83 -26.27
N ASP A 133 3.94 -6.30 -26.83
CA ASP A 133 5.27 -5.76 -26.59
C ASP A 133 5.46 -4.46 -27.38
N ILE A 134 5.57 -3.35 -26.65
CA ILE A 134 5.71 -1.98 -27.18
C ILE A 134 7.10 -1.80 -27.81
N ALA A 135 8.10 -2.44 -27.23
CA ALA A 135 9.48 -2.43 -27.68
C ALA A 135 10.04 -3.84 -27.75
N ALA A 136 11.16 -4.02 -28.46
CA ALA A 136 11.88 -5.28 -28.40
C ALA A 136 12.37 -5.52 -26.95
N PRO A 137 12.39 -6.78 -26.47
CA PRO A 137 12.91 -7.11 -25.15
C PRO A 137 14.32 -6.56 -25.00
N ASP A 138 14.55 -5.78 -23.96
CA ASP A 138 15.89 -5.46 -23.49
C ASP A 138 16.28 -6.46 -22.39
N SER A 139 17.53 -6.40 -21.98
CA SER A 139 18.10 -7.37 -21.06
C SER A 139 18.82 -6.62 -19.96
N ARG A 140 18.46 -6.88 -18.71
CA ARG A 140 19.05 -6.22 -17.55
C ARG A 140 20.00 -7.17 -16.84
N ALA A 141 21.19 -6.66 -16.54
CA ALA A 141 22.21 -7.36 -15.77
C ALA A 141 21.88 -7.28 -14.27
N TYR A 142 21.77 -8.44 -13.63
CA TYR A 142 21.54 -8.58 -12.20
C TYR A 142 22.80 -9.17 -11.57
N GLN A 143 23.37 -8.44 -10.62
CA GLN A 143 24.53 -8.91 -9.86
C GLN A 143 24.04 -9.75 -8.69
N TYR A 144 24.70 -10.87 -8.44
CA TYR A 144 24.46 -11.68 -7.24
C TYR A 144 25.80 -12.07 -6.63
N ALA A 145 25.77 -12.35 -5.33
CA ALA A 145 26.98 -12.67 -4.57
C ALA A 145 27.62 -13.95 -5.09
N THR A 146 28.96 -13.95 -5.09
CA THR A 146 29.70 -15.20 -4.96
C THR A 146 30.63 -15.13 -3.77
N ALA A 147 30.85 -16.28 -3.14
CA ALA A 147 31.72 -16.42 -1.99
C ALA A 147 33.08 -15.73 -2.17
N ALA A 148 33.55 -15.06 -1.11
CA ALA A 148 34.90 -14.54 -1.05
C ALA A 148 35.92 -15.69 -1.11
N LYS A 149 36.88 -15.61 -2.03
CA LYS A 149 38.13 -16.39 -1.98
C LYS A 149 39.30 -15.42 -1.90
N GLY A 150 39.55 -14.86 -0.72
CA GLY A 150 40.57 -13.82 -0.52
C GLY A 150 40.05 -12.41 -0.78
N ALA A 151 40.97 -11.45 -0.92
CA ALA A 151 40.66 -10.01 -1.01
C ALA A 151 39.98 -9.56 -2.32
N GLU A 152 39.81 -10.45 -3.30
CA GLU A 152 39.15 -10.13 -4.57
C GLU A 152 37.73 -10.70 -4.61
N ARG A 153 36.79 -9.81 -4.88
CA ARG A 153 35.35 -10.05 -4.96
C ARG A 153 34.99 -10.39 -6.40
N ASP A 154 34.78 -11.66 -6.72
CA ASP A 154 34.21 -12.02 -8.02
C ASP A 154 32.71 -11.74 -7.99
N LYS A 155 32.24 -10.85 -8.87
CA LYS A 155 30.80 -10.61 -9.07
C LYS A 155 30.37 -11.37 -10.31
N HIS A 156 29.39 -12.26 -10.14
CA HIS A 156 28.73 -12.88 -11.27
C HIS A 156 27.45 -12.12 -11.61
N THR A 157 27.09 -12.19 -12.89
CA THR A 157 25.95 -11.46 -13.44
C THR A 157 25.09 -12.45 -14.23
N VAL A 158 23.80 -12.49 -13.92
CA VAL A 158 22.79 -13.07 -14.83
C VAL A 158 22.11 -11.95 -15.59
N THR A 159 21.71 -12.20 -16.83
CA THR A 159 21.00 -11.22 -17.64
C THR A 159 19.57 -11.69 -17.83
N LEU A 160 18.60 -10.93 -17.34
CA LEU A 160 17.18 -11.30 -17.38
C LEU A 160 16.42 -10.39 -18.36
N PRO A 161 15.34 -10.90 -18.98
CA PRO A 161 14.54 -10.09 -19.89
C PRO A 161 13.86 -8.95 -19.12
N ARG A 162 13.72 -7.83 -19.81
CA ARG A 162 12.87 -6.73 -19.41
C ARG A 162 11.97 -6.40 -20.61
N LEU A 163 10.66 -6.31 -20.33
CA LEU A 163 9.62 -6.34 -21.35
C LEU A 163 8.71 -5.13 -21.18
N HIS A 164 8.75 -4.21 -22.15
CA HIS A 164 7.81 -3.08 -22.19
C HIS A 164 6.49 -3.56 -22.79
N ARG A 165 5.51 -3.88 -21.93
CA ARG A 165 4.37 -4.69 -22.31
C ARG A 165 3.05 -4.09 -21.85
N LEU A 166 2.07 -4.19 -22.73
CA LEU A 166 0.66 -3.98 -22.46
C LEU A 166 -0.01 -5.34 -22.26
N HIS A 167 -0.79 -5.46 -21.19
CA HIS A 167 -1.81 -6.49 -21.05
C HIS A 167 -3.19 -5.86 -20.91
N TRP A 168 -4.15 -6.37 -21.66
CA TRP A 168 -5.54 -6.01 -21.48
C TRP A 168 -6.39 -7.27 -21.52
N LYS A 169 -7.32 -7.40 -20.60
CA LYS A 169 -8.28 -8.50 -20.54
C LYS A 169 -9.64 -7.96 -20.18
N GLY A 170 -10.68 -8.40 -20.88
CA GLY A 170 -12.05 -7.98 -20.58
C GLY A 170 -13.09 -8.74 -21.38
N GLU A 171 -14.34 -8.59 -20.95
CA GLU A 171 -15.52 -9.13 -21.64
C GLU A 171 -16.17 -8.04 -22.49
N LEU A 172 -16.33 -8.27 -23.79
CA LEU A 172 -16.97 -7.34 -24.70
C LEU A 172 -18.08 -8.00 -25.53
N PRO A 173 -19.23 -7.34 -25.70
CA PRO A 173 -20.21 -7.78 -26.68
C PRO A 173 -19.62 -7.63 -28.10
N PRO A 174 -19.94 -8.56 -29.03
CA PRO A 174 -19.56 -8.42 -30.41
C PRO A 174 -20.26 -7.19 -31.00
N ASP A 175 -19.52 -6.35 -31.73
CA ASP A 175 -20.06 -5.13 -32.32
C ASP A 175 -19.42 -4.76 -33.66
N GLN A 176 -20.30 -4.37 -34.59
CA GLN A 176 -20.01 -3.91 -35.96
C GLN A 176 -19.30 -2.56 -36.03
N THR A 177 -19.22 -1.81 -34.94
CA THR A 177 -18.44 -0.56 -34.91
C THR A 177 -17.04 -0.79 -34.37
N GLU A 178 -16.02 -0.20 -35.02
CA GLU A 178 -14.68 -0.18 -34.47
C GLU A 178 -14.65 0.77 -33.26
N ARG A 179 -14.10 0.29 -32.13
CA ARG A 179 -14.05 1.04 -30.88
C ARG A 179 -12.67 0.98 -30.25
N ALA A 180 -12.25 2.08 -29.62
CA ALA A 180 -11.09 2.06 -28.73
C ALA A 180 -11.45 1.32 -27.44
N ILE A 181 -10.72 0.26 -27.12
CA ILE A 181 -10.95 -0.59 -25.95
C ILE A 181 -9.90 -0.41 -24.85
N ALA A 182 -8.74 0.13 -25.18
CA ALA A 182 -7.71 0.51 -24.23
C ALA A 182 -6.87 1.66 -24.79
N SER A 183 -6.40 2.56 -23.92
CA SER A 183 -5.45 3.61 -24.29
C SER A 183 -4.48 3.96 -23.15
N PHE A 184 -3.24 4.31 -23.51
CA PHE A 184 -2.18 4.63 -22.56
C PHE A 184 -1.08 5.50 -23.17
N PRO A 185 -0.55 6.49 -22.43
CA PRO A 185 0.60 7.27 -22.86
C PRO A 185 1.86 6.39 -22.94
N LEU A 186 2.72 6.65 -23.91
CA LEU A 186 4.01 5.96 -24.05
C LEU A 186 5.11 6.72 -23.30
N GLU A 187 5.77 6.03 -22.38
CA GLU A 187 6.83 6.61 -21.54
C GLU A 187 8.04 7.08 -22.36
N ASP A 188 8.53 6.25 -23.28
CA ASP A 188 9.69 6.55 -24.14
C ASP A 188 9.37 7.52 -25.30
N SER A 189 8.11 7.93 -25.45
CA SER A 189 7.68 8.87 -26.49
C SER A 189 6.68 9.89 -25.93
N PRO A 190 7.15 10.88 -25.16
CA PRO A 190 6.30 11.91 -24.59
C PRO A 190 5.44 12.58 -25.67
N GLY A 191 4.13 12.67 -25.41
CA GLY A 191 3.16 13.21 -26.37
C GLY A 191 2.59 12.19 -27.36
N THR A 192 3.00 10.92 -27.27
CA THR A 192 2.39 9.81 -28.03
C THR A 192 1.60 8.90 -27.10
N ARG A 193 0.42 8.47 -27.55
CA ARG A 193 -0.44 7.49 -26.88
C ARG A 193 -0.63 6.27 -27.76
N LEU A 194 -0.62 5.08 -27.17
CA LEU A 194 -1.06 3.87 -27.84
C LEU A 194 -2.55 3.66 -27.59
N VAL A 195 -3.27 3.24 -28.62
CA VAL A 195 -4.70 2.95 -28.58
C VAL A 195 -4.95 1.60 -29.21
N VAL A 196 -5.69 0.75 -28.51
CA VAL A 196 -6.15 -0.55 -29.00
C VAL A 196 -7.59 -0.40 -29.48
N PHE A 197 -7.80 -0.71 -30.75
CA PHE A 197 -9.12 -0.74 -31.38
C PHE A 197 -9.59 -2.18 -31.59
N PHE A 198 -10.87 -2.42 -31.35
CA PHE A 198 -11.54 -3.70 -31.54
C PHE A 198 -12.76 -3.54 -32.45
N HIS A 199 -12.99 -4.52 -33.32
CA HIS A 199 -14.13 -4.58 -34.22
C HIS A 199 -14.55 -6.04 -34.44
N CYS A 200 -15.86 -6.31 -34.45
CA CYS A 200 -16.43 -7.59 -34.85
C CYS A 200 -17.41 -7.38 -36.02
N ASP A 201 -17.39 -8.20 -37.05
CA ASP A 201 -18.30 -8.03 -38.21
C ASP A 201 -19.78 -8.35 -37.92
N LYS A 202 -20.06 -8.85 -36.71
CA LYS A 202 -21.40 -9.22 -36.21
C LYS A 202 -21.62 -8.69 -34.81
N GLY A 203 -22.90 -8.60 -34.45
CA GLY A 203 -23.36 -8.27 -33.10
C GLY A 203 -24.05 -6.91 -33.01
N PRO A 204 -24.99 -6.76 -32.07
CA PRO A 204 -25.74 -5.51 -31.89
C PRO A 204 -24.85 -4.42 -31.29
N LYS A 205 -25.16 -3.15 -31.61
CA LYS A 205 -24.51 -2.01 -30.98
C LYS A 205 -24.88 -1.96 -29.49
N ALA A 206 -23.99 -2.43 -28.64
CA ALA A 206 -24.19 -2.41 -27.19
C ALA A 206 -23.71 -1.08 -26.57
N PRO A 207 -24.40 -0.55 -25.54
CA PRO A 207 -23.88 0.53 -24.73
C PRO A 207 -22.67 0.03 -23.95
N LEU A 208 -21.58 0.81 -24.01
CA LEU A 208 -20.34 0.52 -23.31
C LEU A 208 -19.93 1.73 -22.49
N HIS A 209 -19.22 1.46 -21.40
CA HIS A 209 -18.69 2.49 -20.51
C HIS A 209 -17.19 2.57 -20.74
N GLU A 210 -16.68 3.78 -20.97
CA GLU A 210 -15.25 4.04 -20.87
C GLU A 210 -14.92 4.37 -19.42
N LEU A 211 -13.98 3.63 -18.85
CA LEU A 211 -13.39 3.89 -17.55
C LEU A 211 -12.03 4.56 -17.77
N THR A 212 -11.79 5.66 -17.09
CA THR A 212 -10.51 6.37 -17.13
C THR A 212 -9.97 6.52 -15.72
N GLN A 213 -8.68 6.22 -15.55
CA GLN A 213 -7.90 6.56 -14.36
C GLN A 213 -6.87 7.62 -14.72
N THR A 214 -6.80 8.68 -13.94
CA THR A 214 -5.73 9.67 -14.03
C THR A 214 -5.09 9.87 -12.68
N ILE A 215 -3.76 9.83 -12.64
CA ILE A 215 -2.97 9.98 -11.41
C ILE A 215 -2.21 11.29 -11.51
N TYR A 216 -2.58 12.27 -10.69
CA TYR A 216 -1.92 13.57 -10.61
C TYR A 216 -0.91 13.59 -9.48
N ARG A 217 0.33 13.98 -9.75
CA ARG A 217 1.32 14.28 -8.71
C ARG A 217 1.32 15.78 -8.42
N VAL A 218 1.07 16.13 -7.17
CA VAL A 218 0.85 17.52 -6.70
C VAL A 218 1.54 17.78 -5.37
N PRO A 219 1.95 19.02 -5.06
CA PRO A 219 2.57 19.33 -3.78
C PRO A 219 1.63 19.02 -2.61
N GLU A 220 2.13 18.27 -1.62
CA GLU A 220 1.32 17.72 -0.51
C GLU A 220 0.59 18.82 0.27
N LEU A 221 1.31 19.86 0.68
CA LEU A 221 0.74 20.93 1.50
C LEU A 221 -0.34 21.73 0.75
N GLU A 222 -0.17 21.92 -0.57
CA GLU A 222 -1.17 22.61 -1.40
C GLU A 222 -2.50 21.84 -1.41
N MET A 223 -2.45 20.51 -1.54
CA MET A 223 -3.65 19.69 -1.51
C MET A 223 -4.30 19.62 -0.12
N VAL A 224 -3.50 19.51 0.94
CA VAL A 224 -4.02 19.56 2.31
C VAL A 224 -4.78 20.87 2.54
N GLU A 225 -4.21 22.01 2.13
CA GLU A 225 -4.88 23.30 2.27
C GLU A 225 -6.14 23.43 1.42
N LEU A 226 -6.13 22.88 0.20
CA LEU A 226 -7.32 22.82 -0.65
C LEU A 226 -8.45 22.05 0.05
N LEU A 227 -8.16 20.87 0.60
CA LEU A 227 -9.17 20.05 1.28
C LEU A 227 -9.71 20.74 2.54
N LEU A 228 -8.84 21.36 3.34
CA LEU A 228 -9.25 22.11 4.54
C LEU A 228 -10.06 23.38 4.24
N ALA A 229 -9.98 23.88 3.00
CA ALA A 229 -10.85 24.96 2.52
C ALA A 229 -12.28 24.47 2.23
N ASN A 230 -12.55 23.16 2.39
CA ASN A 230 -13.82 22.49 2.13
C ASN A 230 -14.30 22.78 0.69
N PRO A 231 -13.63 22.21 -0.33
CA PRO A 231 -14.08 22.37 -1.70
C PRO A 231 -15.49 21.81 -1.83
N ALA A 232 -16.31 22.44 -2.66
CA ALA A 232 -17.73 22.11 -2.75
C ALA A 232 -17.99 20.66 -3.21
N ASN A 233 -17.10 20.11 -4.06
CA ASN A 233 -17.16 18.74 -4.56
C ASN A 233 -15.83 18.30 -5.21
N ASP A 234 -15.76 17.05 -5.66
CA ASP A 234 -14.62 16.47 -6.40
C ASP A 234 -14.30 17.23 -7.69
N ALA A 235 -15.33 17.78 -8.36
CA ALA A 235 -15.13 18.57 -9.58
C ALA A 235 -14.27 19.83 -9.32
N ALA A 236 -14.46 20.50 -8.19
CA ALA A 236 -13.62 21.63 -7.78
C ALA A 236 -12.16 21.20 -7.51
N ILE A 237 -11.97 20.02 -6.92
CA ILE A 237 -10.62 19.45 -6.71
C ILE A 237 -9.96 19.21 -8.06
N ILE A 238 -10.66 18.58 -8.99
CA ILE A 238 -10.12 18.24 -10.32
C ILE A 238 -9.84 19.48 -11.16
N GLU A 239 -10.70 20.50 -11.09
CA GLU A 239 -10.43 21.80 -11.72
C GLU A 239 -9.13 22.42 -11.19
N HIS A 240 -8.90 22.32 -9.88
CA HIS A 240 -7.63 22.77 -9.27
C HIS A 240 -6.44 21.96 -9.77
N LEU A 241 -6.55 20.63 -9.86
CA LEU A 241 -5.50 19.76 -10.39
C LEU A 241 -5.13 20.13 -11.84
N GLU A 242 -6.11 20.36 -12.70
CA GLU A 242 -5.89 20.77 -14.09
C GLU A 242 -5.23 22.16 -14.21
N LYS A 243 -5.64 23.11 -13.36
CA LYS A 243 -4.99 24.42 -13.28
C LYS A 243 -3.55 24.30 -12.80
N ALA A 244 -3.29 23.47 -11.78
CA ALA A 244 -1.95 23.22 -11.27
C ALA A 244 -1.07 22.53 -12.32
N ARG A 245 -1.61 21.57 -13.06
CA ARG A 245 -0.93 20.90 -14.19
C ARG A 245 -0.57 21.89 -15.28
N THR A 246 -1.54 22.69 -15.72
CA THR A 246 -1.32 23.72 -16.75
C THR A 246 -0.27 24.76 -16.32
N ALA A 247 -0.21 25.08 -15.02
CA ALA A 247 0.80 25.97 -14.45
C ALA A 247 2.16 25.30 -14.22
N GLY A 248 2.33 24.01 -14.55
CA GLY A 248 3.56 23.24 -14.33
C GLY A 248 3.86 22.90 -12.86
N ARG A 249 2.86 23.04 -11.98
CA ARG A 249 2.96 22.72 -10.54
C ARG A 249 2.47 21.31 -10.22
N ALA A 250 1.79 20.66 -11.15
CA ALA A 250 1.38 19.26 -11.08
C ALA A 250 1.83 18.52 -12.34
N SER A 251 1.98 17.20 -12.25
CA SER A 251 2.21 16.32 -13.41
C SER A 251 1.21 15.18 -13.41
N ILE A 252 1.01 14.56 -14.57
CA ILE A 252 0.28 13.30 -14.69
C ILE A 252 1.34 12.19 -14.65
N VAL A 253 1.23 11.29 -13.67
CA VAL A 253 2.12 10.13 -13.52
C VAL A 253 1.65 8.99 -14.43
N SER A 254 0.33 8.80 -14.51
CA SER A 254 -0.29 7.75 -15.31
C SER A 254 -1.70 8.17 -15.71
N GLU A 255 -2.09 7.83 -16.93
CA GLU A 255 -3.42 8.09 -17.48
C GLU A 255 -3.84 6.92 -18.37
N VAL A 256 -4.65 6.02 -17.83
CA VAL A 256 -5.11 4.83 -18.54
C VAL A 256 -6.61 4.92 -18.80
N SER A 257 -7.05 4.51 -19.98
CA SER A 257 -8.48 4.31 -20.26
C SER A 257 -8.74 2.92 -20.81
N THR A 258 -9.89 2.37 -20.44
CA THR A 258 -10.34 1.04 -20.85
C THR A 258 -11.83 1.06 -21.08
N LEU A 259 -12.28 0.29 -22.04
CA LEU A 259 -13.70 0.11 -22.31
C LEU A 259 -14.19 -1.15 -21.60
N ALA A 260 -15.40 -1.08 -21.07
CA ALA A 260 -15.99 -2.13 -20.28
C ALA A 260 -17.45 -2.42 -20.67
N GLY A 261 -17.79 -3.71 -20.71
CA GLY A 261 -19.12 -4.24 -21.03
C GLY A 261 -20.17 -4.04 -19.93
N ARG A 262 -21.40 -4.52 -20.15
CA ARG A 262 -22.48 -4.46 -19.13
C ARG A 262 -22.13 -5.23 -17.84
N ARG A 263 -21.30 -6.28 -17.94
CA ARG A 263 -20.52 -6.84 -16.83
C ARG A 263 -19.16 -6.16 -16.89
N LEU A 264 -18.91 -5.21 -16.00
CA LEU A 264 -17.67 -4.43 -16.00
C LEU A 264 -16.56 -5.27 -15.36
N THR A 265 -16.18 -6.41 -15.92
CA THR A 265 -15.01 -7.16 -15.46
C THR A 265 -13.88 -6.99 -16.45
N GLY A 266 -12.74 -6.51 -15.98
CA GLY A 266 -11.55 -6.43 -16.80
C GLY A 266 -10.31 -6.04 -16.00
N SER A 267 -9.18 -6.21 -16.66
CA SER A 267 -7.87 -5.80 -16.15
C SER A 267 -7.09 -5.13 -17.27
N LEU A 268 -6.52 -3.98 -16.98
CA LEU A 268 -5.58 -3.28 -17.85
C LEU A 268 -4.26 -3.13 -17.10
N GLN A 269 -3.17 -3.56 -17.70
CA GLN A 269 -1.81 -3.37 -17.19
C GLN A 269 -0.95 -2.76 -18.29
N ALA A 270 -0.26 -1.68 -17.96
CA ALA A 270 0.67 -1.00 -18.85
C ALA A 270 1.94 -0.62 -18.09
N GLY A 271 3.09 -0.98 -18.63
CA GLY A 271 4.38 -0.64 -18.03
C GLY A 271 5.50 -1.54 -18.52
N THR A 272 6.51 -1.67 -17.67
CA THR A 272 7.68 -2.52 -17.88
C THR A 272 7.64 -3.71 -16.93
N GLU A 273 7.64 -4.93 -17.45
CA GLU A 273 7.78 -6.15 -16.66
C GLU A 273 9.27 -6.50 -16.49
N HIS A 274 9.69 -6.68 -15.25
CA HIS A 274 11.02 -7.17 -14.88
C HIS A 274 10.90 -8.62 -14.42
N HIS A 275 11.71 -9.52 -14.94
CA HIS A 275 11.82 -10.86 -14.37
C HIS A 275 12.88 -10.81 -13.26
N LEU A 276 12.43 -10.75 -12.01
CA LEU A 276 13.32 -10.71 -10.85
C LEU A 276 13.52 -12.11 -10.28
N PRO A 277 14.71 -12.44 -9.73
CA PRO A 277 14.90 -13.67 -8.95
C PRO A 277 13.85 -13.77 -7.84
N SER A 278 13.27 -14.96 -7.62
CA SER A 278 12.35 -15.23 -6.50
C SER A 278 12.87 -16.30 -5.53
N GLU A 279 13.60 -17.31 -6.03
CA GLU A 279 14.24 -18.34 -5.22
C GLU A 279 15.69 -18.56 -5.64
N MET A 280 16.53 -18.98 -4.70
CA MET A 280 17.90 -19.41 -4.98
C MET A 280 17.97 -20.94 -4.94
N ASN A 281 18.77 -21.55 -5.81
CA ASN A 281 18.89 -23.00 -5.90
C ASN A 281 19.49 -23.58 -4.60
N PRO A 282 18.73 -24.40 -3.85
CA PRO A 282 19.19 -24.94 -2.57
C PRO A 282 20.15 -26.12 -2.73
N GLU A 283 20.23 -26.75 -3.91
CA GLU A 283 21.06 -27.94 -4.16
C GLU A 283 22.57 -27.61 -4.20
N TYR A 284 22.92 -26.33 -4.22
CA TYR A 284 24.30 -25.87 -4.22
C TYR A 284 24.80 -25.56 -2.79
N ASP A 285 25.27 -26.60 -2.10
CA ASP A 285 26.19 -26.50 -0.94
C ASP A 285 27.60 -25.98 -1.31
N LEU A 286 27.79 -25.60 -2.58
CA LEU A 286 29.02 -25.02 -3.09
C LEU A 286 29.04 -23.51 -2.81
N LEU A 287 30.23 -22.91 -2.87
CA LEU A 287 30.53 -21.47 -2.68
C LEU A 287 29.66 -20.46 -3.49
N TYR A 288 28.70 -20.92 -4.29
CA TYR A 288 28.04 -20.17 -5.35
C TYR A 288 26.56 -20.55 -5.46
N GLN A 289 25.64 -19.64 -5.13
CA GLN A 289 24.21 -19.84 -5.35
C GLN A 289 23.76 -19.17 -6.64
N LEU A 290 22.87 -19.82 -7.39
CA LEU A 290 22.23 -19.29 -8.58
C LEU A 290 20.73 -19.10 -8.32
N PRO A 291 20.08 -18.09 -8.92
CA PRO A 291 18.63 -18.04 -8.94
C PRO A 291 18.04 -19.31 -9.57
N ALA A 292 17.10 -19.94 -8.88
CA ALA A 292 16.38 -21.13 -9.36
C ALA A 292 15.10 -20.76 -10.11
N SER A 293 14.45 -19.67 -9.69
CA SER A 293 13.18 -19.20 -10.24
C SER A 293 13.18 -17.67 -10.40
N PHE A 294 12.28 -17.20 -11.26
CA PHE A 294 12.06 -15.79 -11.54
C PHE A 294 10.58 -15.50 -11.53
N GLU A 295 10.21 -14.29 -11.12
CA GLU A 295 8.84 -13.80 -11.16
C GLU A 295 8.74 -12.47 -11.92
N PRO A 296 7.66 -12.27 -12.70
CA PRO A 296 7.41 -11.00 -13.37
C PRO A 296 6.93 -9.96 -12.34
N VAL A 297 7.60 -8.82 -12.32
CA VAL A 297 7.27 -7.66 -11.48
C VAL A 297 7.02 -6.46 -12.38
N LEU A 298 5.85 -5.87 -12.25
CA LEU A 298 5.43 -4.70 -13.03
C LEU A 298 6.06 -3.42 -12.45
N GLU A 299 6.62 -2.59 -13.32
CA GLU A 299 6.89 -1.16 -13.12
C GLU A 299 5.93 -0.40 -14.03
N GLY A 300 4.85 0.17 -13.48
CA GLY A 300 3.77 0.75 -14.27
C GLY A 300 2.46 0.83 -13.52
N THR A 301 1.34 0.75 -14.25
CA THR A 301 -0.02 0.80 -13.68
C THR A 301 -0.79 -0.45 -14.07
N LYS A 302 -1.45 -1.05 -13.09
CA LYS A 302 -2.47 -2.08 -13.27
C LYS A 302 -3.79 -1.59 -12.69
N LEU A 303 -4.85 -1.72 -13.46
CA LEU A 303 -6.22 -1.38 -13.08
C LEU A 303 -7.08 -2.63 -13.29
N ASP A 304 -7.55 -3.22 -12.20
CA ASP A 304 -8.58 -4.24 -12.21
C ASP A 304 -9.91 -3.60 -11.81
N PHE A 305 -10.97 -3.96 -12.51
CA PHE A 305 -12.31 -3.48 -12.20
C PHE A 305 -13.33 -4.60 -12.33
N HIS A 306 -14.31 -4.57 -11.43
CA HIS A 306 -15.45 -5.48 -11.43
C HIS A 306 -16.72 -4.69 -11.12
N ALA A 307 -17.80 -4.87 -11.88
CA ALA A 307 -19.12 -4.42 -11.44
C ALA A 307 -20.04 -5.61 -11.26
N ASP A 308 -20.59 -5.73 -10.06
CA ASP A 308 -21.56 -6.74 -9.73
C ASP A 308 -22.95 -6.33 -10.27
N PRO A 309 -23.54 -7.06 -11.22
CA PRO A 309 -24.89 -6.80 -11.69
C PRO A 309 -25.95 -7.06 -10.60
N ASN A 310 -25.66 -7.86 -9.57
CA ASN A 310 -26.62 -8.22 -8.51
C ASN A 310 -26.73 -7.16 -7.41
N LEU A 311 -25.72 -6.30 -7.24
CA LEU A 311 -25.80 -5.14 -6.34
C LEU A 311 -26.83 -4.09 -6.83
N ASN A 312 -27.31 -4.20 -8.08
CA ASN A 312 -28.45 -3.43 -8.60
C ASN A 312 -29.82 -4.04 -8.27
N LEU A 313 -29.87 -5.22 -7.62
CA LEU A 313 -31.08 -5.96 -7.26
C LEU A 313 -31.36 -5.91 -5.75
N MET A 314 -31.24 -4.73 -5.11
CA MET A 314 -32.19 -4.44 -4.03
C MET A 314 -33.56 -4.22 -4.69
N GLU A 315 -34.20 -5.34 -5.06
CA GLU A 315 -35.53 -5.36 -5.61
C GLU A 315 -36.48 -4.61 -4.69
N ASP A 316 -37.18 -3.66 -5.29
CA ASP A 316 -38.49 -3.18 -4.90
C ASP A 316 -39.33 -4.32 -4.29
N HIS A 317 -39.41 -4.40 -2.96
CA HIS A 317 -40.62 -4.90 -2.31
C HIS A 317 -41.74 -3.85 -2.41
N ALA A 318 -42.02 -3.37 -3.62
CA ALA A 318 -43.10 -2.44 -3.93
C ALA A 318 -44.35 -3.16 -4.49
N ASP A 319 -44.39 -4.50 -4.45
CA ASP A 319 -45.59 -5.27 -4.78
C ASP A 319 -46.52 -5.40 -3.57
N LYS A 320 -47.20 -4.30 -3.28
CA LYS A 320 -48.61 -4.27 -2.83
C LYS A 320 -49.17 -2.87 -3.07
N LYS A 321 -49.61 -2.60 -4.30
CA LYS A 321 -50.53 -1.50 -4.59
C LYS A 321 -51.81 -1.70 -3.77
N ASP A 322 -52.05 -0.83 -2.79
CA ASP A 322 -53.39 -0.62 -2.29
C ASP A 322 -54.12 0.28 -3.32
N PRO A 323 -55.21 -0.17 -3.97
CA PRO A 323 -55.79 0.54 -5.14
C PRO A 323 -56.47 1.89 -4.82
N LEU A 324 -56.43 2.35 -3.57
CA LEU A 324 -57.29 3.43 -3.07
C LEU A 324 -56.57 4.72 -2.65
N ASP A 325 -55.25 4.85 -2.85
CA ASP A 325 -54.55 6.12 -2.57
C ASP A 325 -54.26 6.95 -3.83
N PRO A 326 -55.03 8.02 -4.11
CA PRO A 326 -54.78 8.93 -5.22
C PRO A 326 -53.56 9.86 -5.01
N PHE A 327 -52.88 9.79 -3.87
CA PHE A 327 -51.63 10.53 -3.60
C PHE A 327 -50.35 9.69 -3.77
N SER A 328 -50.48 8.43 -4.21
CA SER A 328 -49.34 7.60 -4.61
C SER A 328 -48.67 8.22 -5.84
N THR A 329 -47.65 9.05 -5.63
CA THR A 329 -46.68 9.39 -6.67
C THR A 329 -46.08 8.08 -7.17
N GLY A 330 -46.27 7.76 -8.46
CA GLY A 330 -45.87 6.48 -9.04
C GLY A 330 -44.40 6.11 -8.74
N PRO A 331 -44.03 4.82 -8.85
CA PRO A 331 -42.69 4.36 -8.51
C PRO A 331 -41.66 5.12 -9.35
N VAL A 332 -40.89 5.98 -8.70
CA VAL A 332 -39.68 6.54 -9.27
C VAL A 332 -38.70 5.37 -9.33
N ARG A 333 -38.59 4.73 -10.50
CA ARG A 333 -37.48 3.81 -10.80
C ARG A 333 -36.19 4.62 -10.75
N ALA A 334 -35.61 4.79 -9.57
CA ALA A 334 -34.26 5.26 -9.44
C ALA A 334 -33.36 4.15 -9.98
N ARG A 335 -32.70 4.40 -11.11
CA ARG A 335 -31.57 3.55 -11.53
C ARG A 335 -30.56 3.61 -10.38
N VAL A 336 -30.40 2.51 -9.66
CA VAL A 336 -29.27 2.36 -8.74
C VAL A 336 -28.01 2.43 -9.61
N PRO A 337 -27.07 3.34 -9.30
CA PRO A 337 -25.84 3.44 -10.06
C PRO A 337 -25.00 2.18 -9.86
N ALA A 338 -24.42 1.67 -10.96
CA ALA A 338 -23.52 0.54 -10.90
C ALA A 338 -22.38 0.82 -9.91
N ILE A 339 -22.22 -0.08 -8.93
CA ILE A 339 -21.09 -0.11 -8.03
C ILE A 339 -19.96 -0.84 -8.77
N ILE A 340 -18.78 -0.22 -8.77
CA ILE A 340 -17.57 -0.74 -9.42
C ILE A 340 -16.52 -0.97 -8.34
N SER A 341 -16.16 -2.22 -8.12
CA SER A 341 -14.93 -2.57 -7.41
C SER A 341 -13.75 -2.12 -8.25
N TRP A 342 -12.93 -1.24 -7.70
CA TRP A 342 -11.85 -0.54 -8.36
C TRP A 342 -10.53 -0.83 -7.65
N HIS A 343 -9.66 -1.60 -8.31
CA HIS A 343 -8.37 -1.98 -7.76
C HIS A 343 -7.26 -1.42 -8.65
N SER A 344 -6.52 -0.43 -8.14
CA SER A 344 -5.38 0.17 -8.83
C SER A 344 -4.08 -0.19 -8.13
N HIS A 345 -3.13 -0.73 -8.88
CA HIS A 345 -1.75 -0.96 -8.45
C HIS A 345 -0.82 -0.07 -9.28
N ILE A 346 0.04 0.69 -8.61
CA ILE A 346 1.02 1.57 -9.24
C ILE A 346 2.38 1.17 -8.70
N HIS A 347 3.29 0.82 -9.58
CA HIS A 347 4.65 0.46 -9.21
C HIS A 347 5.60 1.45 -9.86
N THR A 348 6.33 2.23 -9.05
CA THR A 348 7.23 3.27 -9.53
C THR A 348 8.61 2.72 -9.87
N PRO A 349 9.39 3.42 -10.72
CA PRO A 349 10.71 2.96 -11.16
C PRO A 349 11.69 2.64 -10.03
N GLY A 350 12.38 1.52 -10.24
CA GLY A 350 13.64 1.21 -9.59
C GLY A 350 13.47 0.32 -8.37
N PRO A 351 13.79 -0.98 -8.48
CA PRO A 351 14.07 -1.68 -7.26
C PRO A 351 15.35 -1.12 -6.64
N LEU A 352 15.29 -0.73 -5.37
CA LEU A 352 16.50 -0.37 -4.65
C LEU A 352 17.26 -1.66 -4.38
N ALA A 353 18.45 -1.78 -4.97
CA ALA A 353 19.34 -2.88 -4.64
C ALA A 353 19.76 -2.76 -3.16
N VAL A 354 19.32 -3.68 -2.33
CA VAL A 354 19.73 -3.85 -0.94
C VAL A 354 20.74 -4.98 -0.88
N SER A 355 21.90 -4.69 -0.30
CA SER A 355 22.96 -5.68 -0.12
C SER A 355 22.80 -6.40 1.22
N TRP A 356 22.51 -7.69 1.16
CA TRP A 356 22.29 -8.59 2.29
C TRP A 356 23.56 -9.39 2.63
N PRO A 357 24.03 -9.39 3.89
CA PRO A 357 25.16 -10.22 4.28
C PRO A 357 24.79 -11.70 4.17
N THR A 358 25.72 -12.49 3.62
CA THR A 358 25.60 -13.95 3.52
C THR A 358 26.82 -14.61 4.17
N SER A 359 26.62 -15.67 4.95
CA SER A 359 27.65 -16.26 5.83
C SER A 359 27.57 -17.79 5.94
N TRP A 360 28.33 -18.53 5.16
CA TRP A 360 28.46 -19.99 5.28
C TRP A 360 29.42 -20.35 6.41
N LEU A 361 28.89 -20.83 7.53
CA LEU A 361 29.71 -21.18 8.71
C LEU A 361 30.36 -22.57 8.58
N HIS A 362 29.74 -23.45 7.79
CA HIS A 362 30.16 -24.83 7.57
C HIS A 362 30.20 -25.08 6.06
N VAL A 363 31.40 -25.11 5.49
CA VAL A 363 31.60 -25.35 4.04
C VAL A 363 32.18 -26.72 3.83
N SER A 364 31.54 -27.50 2.95
CA SER A 364 32.03 -28.80 2.51
C SER A 364 32.79 -28.69 1.19
N ASP A 365 33.76 -29.57 0.97
CA ASP A 365 34.40 -29.72 -0.34
C ASP A 365 33.49 -30.48 -1.33
N ARG A 366 33.95 -30.65 -2.58
CA ARG A 366 33.20 -31.37 -3.63
C ARG A 366 32.92 -32.85 -3.30
N ASN A 367 33.54 -33.41 -2.25
CA ASN A 367 33.31 -34.77 -1.76
C ASN A 367 32.49 -34.78 -0.46
N TYR A 368 31.79 -33.67 -0.15
CA TYR A 368 31.00 -33.49 1.08
C TYR A 368 31.82 -33.59 2.37
N LYS A 369 33.13 -33.30 2.31
CA LYS A 369 33.96 -33.27 3.53
C LYS A 369 34.01 -31.86 4.12
N PRO A 370 33.79 -31.69 5.44
CA PRO A 370 33.92 -30.40 6.09
C PRO A 370 35.31 -29.80 5.89
N THR A 371 35.37 -28.54 5.46
CA THR A 371 36.65 -27.83 5.23
C THR A 371 37.15 -27.09 6.46
N GLY A 372 36.30 -26.93 7.49
CA GLY A 372 36.57 -26.11 8.68
C GLY A 372 36.60 -24.60 8.41
N LYS A 373 36.36 -24.16 7.18
CA LYS A 373 36.36 -22.73 6.80
C LYS A 373 34.95 -22.16 6.86
N ALA A 374 34.86 -20.89 7.23
CA ALA A 374 33.67 -20.08 7.03
C ALA A 374 33.90 -19.11 5.87
N ILE A 375 32.82 -18.74 5.20
CA ILE A 375 32.80 -17.88 4.02
C ILE A 375 31.75 -16.81 4.23
N THR A 376 32.05 -15.56 3.89
CA THR A 376 31.13 -14.44 4.00
C THR A 376 31.08 -13.64 2.70
N GLY A 377 29.95 -12.98 2.45
CA GLY A 377 29.68 -12.25 1.21
C GLY A 377 28.49 -11.30 1.35
N PHE A 378 28.10 -10.68 0.23
CA PHE A 378 26.93 -9.83 0.15
C PHE A 378 26.15 -10.13 -1.11
N MET A 379 24.84 -10.32 -0.98
CA MET A 379 23.92 -10.53 -2.09
C MET A 379 23.02 -9.31 -2.27
N ASP A 380 23.03 -8.75 -3.47
CA ASP A 380 22.11 -7.68 -3.81
C ASP A 380 20.73 -8.28 -4.11
N TRP A 381 19.71 -7.72 -3.50
CA TRP A 381 18.32 -8.03 -3.74
C TRP A 381 17.50 -6.76 -3.93
N TYR A 382 16.26 -6.88 -4.41
CA TYR A 382 15.53 -5.79 -5.03
C TYR A 382 14.24 -5.49 -4.27
N ASP A 383 14.26 -4.40 -3.50
CA ASP A 383 13.03 -3.88 -2.88
C ASP A 383 12.10 -3.29 -3.92
N ARG A 384 10.79 -3.30 -3.67
CA ARG A 384 9.79 -2.79 -4.62
C ARG A 384 9.05 -1.62 -4.03
N PHE A 385 8.56 -0.73 -4.88
CA PHE A 385 7.76 0.41 -4.48
C PHE A 385 6.38 0.27 -5.11
N GLY A 386 5.34 0.30 -4.27
CA GLY A 386 3.97 0.04 -4.68
C GLY A 386 2.99 0.99 -4.02
N GLN A 387 2.01 1.45 -4.79
CA GLN A 387 0.78 2.03 -4.27
C GLN A 387 -0.37 1.12 -4.69
N MET A 388 -1.27 0.85 -3.75
CA MET A 388 -2.46 0.04 -3.97
C MET A 388 -3.67 0.82 -3.50
N VAL A 389 -4.74 0.78 -4.28
CA VAL A 389 -6.05 1.27 -3.89
C VAL A 389 -7.08 0.22 -4.25
N MET A 390 -7.80 -0.27 -3.25
CA MET A 390 -8.92 -1.19 -3.40
C MET A 390 -10.15 -0.56 -2.77
N THR A 391 -11.19 -0.34 -3.58
CA THR A 391 -12.37 0.39 -3.15
C THR A 391 -13.55 0.10 -4.04
N ASP A 392 -14.75 0.09 -3.48
CA ASP A 392 -15.99 0.10 -4.25
C ASP A 392 -16.44 1.54 -4.51
N LEU A 393 -16.70 1.87 -5.78
CA LEU A 393 -17.04 3.22 -6.21
C LEU A 393 -18.40 3.24 -6.89
N SER A 394 -19.21 4.23 -6.54
CA SER A 394 -20.38 4.57 -7.33
C SER A 394 -20.00 5.65 -8.34
N LEU A 395 -20.06 5.32 -9.63
CA LEU A 395 -19.88 6.27 -10.74
C LEU A 395 -21.21 6.45 -11.47
N PRO A 396 -22.20 7.17 -10.90
CA PRO A 396 -23.56 7.28 -11.44
C PRO A 396 -23.64 8.01 -12.79
N ASP A 397 -22.72 8.94 -13.04
CA ASP A 397 -22.72 9.90 -14.14
C ASP A 397 -21.31 10.08 -14.75
N ASN A 398 -21.20 10.99 -15.73
CA ASN A 398 -19.92 11.31 -16.39
C ASN A 398 -18.99 12.19 -15.54
N THR A 399 -19.33 12.41 -14.26
CA THR A 399 -18.60 13.27 -13.34
C THR A 399 -17.40 12.52 -12.78
N PRO A 400 -16.17 13.02 -12.95
CA PRO A 400 -14.99 12.37 -12.40
C PRO A 400 -14.96 12.47 -10.86
N ARG A 401 -14.41 11.45 -10.21
CA ARG A 401 -14.38 11.29 -8.75
C ARG A 401 -12.95 11.13 -8.26
N VAL A 402 -12.65 11.69 -7.09
CA VAL A 402 -11.38 11.42 -6.41
C VAL A 402 -11.52 10.10 -5.64
N VAL A 403 -10.68 9.14 -6.01
CA VAL A 403 -10.69 7.78 -5.45
C VAL A 403 -9.82 7.70 -4.20
N ALA A 404 -8.62 8.27 -4.26
CA ALA A 404 -7.68 8.28 -3.13
C ALA A 404 -6.62 9.36 -3.33
N MET A 405 -5.98 9.74 -2.24
CA MET A 405 -4.75 10.52 -2.24
C MET A 405 -3.71 9.85 -1.35
N LEU A 406 -2.50 9.69 -1.85
CA LEU A 406 -1.43 9.00 -1.14
C LEU A 406 -0.08 9.68 -1.40
N PRO A 407 0.88 9.63 -0.46
CA PRO A 407 2.25 9.93 -0.82
C PRO A 407 2.73 8.92 -1.86
N PRO A 408 3.56 9.33 -2.84
CA PRO A 408 4.32 8.39 -3.68
C PRO A 408 5.09 7.38 -2.82
N ALA A 409 5.11 6.10 -3.21
CA ALA A 409 5.76 5.04 -2.44
C ALA A 409 7.27 5.27 -2.25
N ASP A 410 7.92 5.89 -3.24
CA ASP A 410 9.32 6.31 -3.21
C ASP A 410 9.60 7.53 -2.32
N GLN A 411 8.56 8.28 -1.94
CA GLN A 411 8.66 9.47 -1.09
C GLN A 411 8.47 9.18 0.39
N VAL A 412 7.98 8.00 0.77
CA VAL A 412 7.56 7.71 2.15
C VAL A 412 8.67 7.95 3.19
N TRP A 413 9.94 8.02 2.77
CA TRP A 413 11.07 8.42 3.64
C TRP A 413 11.81 9.67 3.13
N GLY A 414 11.47 10.82 3.71
CA GLY A 414 12.19 12.08 3.50
C GLY A 414 12.00 13.05 4.67
N ALA A 415 13.08 13.70 5.10
CA ALA A 415 13.05 14.76 6.10
C ALA A 415 12.69 16.11 5.45
N ALA A 416 11.87 16.90 6.15
CA ALA A 416 11.30 18.21 5.79
C ALA A 416 10.22 18.20 4.68
N CYS A 417 9.15 18.99 4.88
CA CYS A 417 8.02 19.10 3.95
C CYS A 417 8.36 19.73 2.58
N GLU A 418 9.60 20.21 2.39
CA GLU A 418 9.98 20.87 1.15
C GLU A 418 10.12 19.85 0.02
N GLY A 419 9.19 19.89 -0.93
CA GLY A 419 9.16 18.97 -2.06
C GLY A 419 8.46 17.64 -1.79
N ARG A 420 7.59 17.55 -0.76
CA ARG A 420 6.65 16.43 -0.62
C ARG A 420 5.50 16.57 -1.62
N TRP A 421 5.10 15.45 -2.19
CA TRP A 421 4.04 15.26 -3.18
C TRP A 421 2.96 14.31 -2.66
N LEU A 422 1.78 14.42 -3.24
CA LEU A 422 0.71 13.43 -3.18
C LEU A 422 0.34 13.02 -4.59
N ASP A 423 0.15 11.73 -4.78
CA ASP A 423 -0.54 11.17 -5.94
C ASP A 423 -2.04 11.18 -5.66
N VAL A 424 -2.79 11.87 -6.51
CA VAL A 424 -4.26 11.99 -6.45
C VAL A 424 -4.83 11.15 -7.58
N ILE A 425 -5.55 10.09 -7.20
CA ILE A 425 -6.13 9.12 -8.14
C ILE A 425 -7.56 9.56 -8.44
N VAL A 426 -7.83 9.81 -9.72
CA VAL A 426 -9.13 10.24 -10.23
C VAL A 426 -9.70 9.16 -11.13
N ALA A 427 -10.93 8.72 -10.86
CA ALA A 427 -11.67 7.81 -11.71
C ALA A 427 -12.79 8.54 -12.43
N ARG A 428 -13.07 8.14 -13.67
CA ARG A 428 -14.18 8.67 -14.46
C ARG A 428 -14.83 7.54 -15.24
N ARG A 429 -16.18 7.52 -15.24
CA ARG A 429 -16.98 6.74 -16.18
C ARG A 429 -17.47 7.68 -17.28
N GLN A 430 -17.45 7.24 -18.53
CA GLN A 430 -18.05 7.96 -19.65
C GLN A 430 -18.94 7.02 -20.47
N ASP A 431 -20.21 7.38 -20.58
CA ASP A 431 -21.19 6.60 -21.37
C ASP A 431 -21.02 6.94 -22.86
N GLN A 432 -20.81 5.92 -23.72
CA GLN A 432 -20.61 6.13 -25.17
C GLN A 432 -21.92 6.34 -25.97
N ALA A 433 -23.10 6.25 -25.35
CA ALA A 433 -24.40 6.44 -26.00
C ALA A 433 -25.10 7.69 -25.46
N GLU A 434 -25.53 8.58 -26.39
CA GLU A 434 -26.27 9.85 -26.23
C GLU A 434 -26.29 10.51 -24.84
N ALA A 435 -25.72 11.72 -24.80
CA ALA A 435 -25.76 12.67 -23.68
C ALA A 435 -27.21 13.03 -23.28
N THR A 436 -27.87 12.15 -22.55
CA THR A 436 -29.09 12.50 -21.83
C THR A 436 -28.64 13.32 -20.62
N PRO A 437 -29.11 14.56 -20.42
CA PRO A 437 -28.71 15.36 -19.28
C PRO A 437 -29.12 14.64 -18.00
N ALA A 438 -28.13 14.14 -17.27
CA ALA A 438 -28.34 13.55 -15.97
C ALA A 438 -28.98 14.60 -15.05
N LYS A 439 -30.12 14.25 -14.46
CA LYS A 439 -30.70 15.04 -13.37
C LYS A 439 -29.69 14.96 -12.23
N ALA A 440 -29.13 16.11 -11.83
CA ALA A 440 -28.09 16.20 -10.81
C ALA A 440 -28.47 15.36 -9.58
N ALA A 441 -27.89 14.16 -9.47
CA ALA A 441 -27.88 13.44 -8.21
C ALA A 441 -27.10 14.32 -7.23
N ALA A 442 -27.61 14.45 -6.00
CA ALA A 442 -26.99 15.30 -4.98
C ALA A 442 -25.51 14.91 -4.86
N ASP A 443 -24.64 15.84 -5.26
CA ASP A 443 -23.22 15.64 -5.45
C ASP A 443 -22.54 15.69 -4.07
N ILE A 444 -22.59 14.57 -3.35
CA ILE A 444 -21.98 14.43 -2.04
C ILE A 444 -20.52 14.03 -2.25
N SER A 445 -19.60 15.00 -2.18
CA SER A 445 -18.19 14.69 -1.98
C SER A 445 -17.99 14.28 -0.52
N SER A 446 -17.42 13.09 -0.32
CA SER A 446 -17.16 12.52 1.01
C SER A 446 -15.72 12.04 1.16
N SER A 447 -14.78 12.66 0.45
CA SER A 447 -13.36 12.35 0.65
C SER A 447 -12.98 12.64 2.10
N ARG A 448 -12.45 11.64 2.81
CA ARG A 448 -11.98 11.80 4.19
C ARG A 448 -10.47 11.91 4.17
N LEU A 449 -9.95 13.04 4.65
CA LEU A 449 -8.52 13.29 4.80
C LEU A 449 -8.08 12.79 6.17
N LEU A 450 -7.08 11.91 6.20
CA LEU A 450 -6.31 11.57 7.38
C LEU A 450 -4.98 12.30 7.33
N ILE A 451 -4.67 13.07 8.37
CA ILE A 451 -3.43 13.84 8.47
C ILE A 451 -2.77 13.66 9.83
N GLY A 452 -1.50 13.29 9.82
CA GLY A 452 -0.65 13.16 10.99
C GLY A 452 0.37 14.28 11.06
N ILE A 453 0.37 15.08 12.12
CA ILE A 453 1.34 16.16 12.34
C ILE A 453 2.09 15.90 13.65
N SER A 454 3.42 15.89 13.60
CA SER A 454 4.26 15.82 14.79
C SER A 454 4.78 17.20 15.22
N LEU A 455 4.96 17.36 16.52
CA LEU A 455 5.53 18.53 17.18
C LEU A 455 6.08 18.16 18.56
N ASP A 456 6.77 19.07 19.25
CA ASP A 456 7.27 18.85 20.62
C ASP A 456 6.17 18.36 21.58
N SER A 457 6.50 17.38 22.42
CA SER A 457 5.54 16.69 23.29
C SER A 457 4.91 17.60 24.34
N ARG A 458 5.66 18.60 24.85
CA ARG A 458 5.13 19.56 25.83
C ARG A 458 4.15 20.50 25.16
N ASP A 459 4.49 20.96 23.96
CA ASP A 459 3.59 21.78 23.14
C ASP A 459 2.33 21.01 22.75
N ALA A 460 2.46 19.74 22.35
CA ALA A 460 1.32 18.87 22.04
C ALA A 460 0.41 18.69 23.26
N LEU A 461 0.97 18.36 24.43
CA LEU A 461 0.20 18.24 25.67
C LEU A 461 -0.51 19.56 26.02
N ALA A 462 0.19 20.69 25.91
CA ALA A 462 -0.39 22.00 26.19
C ALA A 462 -1.52 22.38 25.22
N LEU A 463 -1.46 21.96 23.95
CA LEU A 463 -2.55 22.13 22.99
C LEU A 463 -3.75 21.24 23.33
N LEU A 464 -3.50 19.99 23.71
CA LEU A 464 -4.53 19.01 24.08
C LEU A 464 -5.24 19.33 25.40
N GLU A 465 -4.56 20.00 26.34
CA GLU A 465 -5.19 20.52 27.57
C GLU A 465 -6.07 21.75 27.31
N LYS A 466 -5.77 22.55 26.29
CA LYS A 466 -6.56 23.74 25.91
C LYS A 466 -7.72 23.42 24.96
N ARG A 467 -7.77 22.18 24.47
CA ARG A 467 -8.80 21.70 23.55
C ARG A 467 -10.16 21.69 24.25
N GLY A 468 -11.13 22.40 23.69
CA GLY A 468 -12.44 22.59 24.32
C GLY A 468 -13.65 22.51 23.39
N GLY A 469 -13.47 22.18 22.10
CA GLY A 469 -14.53 22.19 21.09
C GLY A 469 -14.86 20.80 20.52
N GLN A 470 -16.03 20.68 19.88
CA GLN A 470 -16.47 19.48 19.16
C GLN A 470 -15.77 19.29 17.80
N ASP A 471 -15.24 20.39 17.24
CA ASP A 471 -14.58 20.46 15.94
C ASP A 471 -13.14 20.97 16.13
N ASP A 472 -12.18 20.15 15.72
CA ASP A 472 -10.75 20.39 15.85
C ASP A 472 -10.15 21.19 14.69
N SER A 473 -11.00 21.76 13.82
CA SER A 473 -10.56 22.53 12.64
C SER A 473 -9.62 23.68 13.00
N ALA A 474 -9.86 24.38 14.12
CA ALA A 474 -8.99 25.46 14.58
C ALA A 474 -7.61 24.96 15.02
N LEU A 475 -7.56 23.81 15.71
CA LEU A 475 -6.32 23.17 16.13
C LEU A 475 -5.52 22.69 14.91
N LEU A 476 -6.17 22.02 13.96
CA LEU A 476 -5.52 21.56 12.74
C LEU A 476 -4.97 22.74 11.92
N ARG A 477 -5.74 23.82 11.73
CA ARG A 477 -5.24 25.03 11.05
C ARG A 477 -4.05 25.65 11.78
N GLN A 478 -4.06 25.69 13.11
CA GLN A 478 -2.91 26.16 13.89
C GLN A 478 -1.67 25.28 13.65
N LEU A 479 -1.83 23.96 13.58
CA LEU A 479 -0.74 23.03 13.30
C LEU A 479 -0.19 23.19 11.88
N ILE A 480 -1.05 23.40 10.87
CA ILE A 480 -0.62 23.69 9.50
C ILE A 480 0.22 24.97 9.43
N GLN A 481 -0.14 26.01 10.18
CA GLN A 481 0.69 27.22 10.28
C GLN A 481 2.05 26.94 10.94
N ARG A 482 2.10 26.05 11.94
CA ARG A 482 3.37 25.61 12.54
C ARG A 482 4.22 24.78 11.57
N VAL A 483 3.60 23.95 10.72
CA VAL A 483 4.29 23.24 9.62
C VAL A 483 4.95 24.25 8.67
N LYS A 484 4.20 25.28 8.25
CA LYS A 484 4.74 26.37 7.41
C LYS A 484 5.89 27.13 8.10
N ALA A 485 5.79 27.32 9.40
CA ALA A 485 6.83 27.95 10.22
C ALA A 485 7.98 26.99 10.61
N ARG A 486 7.95 25.72 10.18
CA ARG A 486 8.93 24.68 10.49
C ARG A 486 9.08 24.38 11.99
N THR A 487 8.01 24.55 12.76
CA THR A 487 7.92 24.18 14.19
C THR A 487 7.03 22.94 14.42
N ALA A 488 6.52 22.36 13.35
CA ALA A 488 5.83 21.07 13.31
C ALA A 488 6.12 20.39 11.95
N GLN A 489 5.84 19.10 11.82
CA GLN A 489 6.09 18.34 10.60
C GLN A 489 4.89 17.45 10.23
N VAL A 490 4.52 17.44 8.95
CA VAL A 490 3.57 16.44 8.43
C VAL A 490 4.29 15.09 8.34
N ARG A 491 3.72 14.08 8.99
CA ARG A 491 4.21 12.70 8.98
C ARG A 491 3.39 11.82 8.04
N LEU A 492 2.09 12.06 8.01
CA LEU A 492 1.09 11.30 7.26
C LEU A 492 0.14 12.28 6.58
N SER A 493 -0.18 12.03 5.31
CA SER A 493 -1.29 12.66 4.61
C SER A 493 -1.84 11.67 3.61
N THR A 494 -3.05 11.20 3.83
CA THR A 494 -3.75 10.31 2.90
C THR A 494 -5.22 10.63 2.90
N SER A 495 -5.90 10.39 1.79
CA SER A 495 -7.34 10.40 1.76
C SER A 495 -7.85 9.18 1.03
N HIS A 496 -9.04 8.75 1.41
CA HIS A 496 -9.80 7.77 0.67
C HIS A 496 -11.12 8.39 0.21
N GLY A 497 -11.55 7.98 -0.97
CA GLY A 497 -12.79 8.37 -1.61
C GLY A 497 -14.00 7.73 -0.93
N TYR A 498 -15.15 7.83 -1.61
CA TYR A 498 -16.46 7.38 -1.14
C TYR A 498 -16.42 5.95 -0.58
N ALA A 499 -16.55 5.82 0.74
CA ALA A 499 -16.72 4.52 1.36
C ALA A 499 -18.18 4.07 1.24
N ILE A 500 -18.46 3.02 0.46
CA ILE A 500 -19.78 2.40 0.47
C ILE A 500 -19.91 1.63 1.78
N GLU A 501 -20.93 1.95 2.57
CA GLU A 501 -21.16 1.29 3.85
C GLU A 501 -21.24 -0.24 3.67
N GLY A 502 -20.52 -1.00 4.52
CA GLY A 502 -20.42 -2.45 4.43
C GLY A 502 -19.44 -2.98 3.39
N HIS A 503 -18.68 -2.09 2.73
CA HIS A 503 -17.60 -2.46 1.82
C HIS A 503 -16.27 -2.02 2.41
N GLN A 504 -15.24 -2.85 2.23
CA GLN A 504 -13.91 -2.56 2.71
C GLN A 504 -13.18 -1.66 1.72
N HIS A 505 -12.58 -0.61 2.24
CA HIS A 505 -11.72 0.30 1.49
C HIS A 505 -10.31 0.16 2.02
N GLU A 506 -9.37 -0.11 1.12
CA GLU A 506 -7.98 -0.27 1.45
C GLU A 506 -7.11 0.60 0.55
N VAL A 507 -6.21 1.34 1.18
CA VAL A 507 -5.29 2.23 0.52
C VAL A 507 -3.90 1.98 1.11
N ARG A 508 -2.94 1.61 0.26
CA ARG A 508 -1.55 1.35 0.64
C ARG A 508 -0.59 2.19 -0.21
N SER A 509 0.46 2.70 0.41
CA SER A 509 1.62 3.28 -0.27
C SER A 509 2.86 2.81 0.49
N THR A 510 3.52 1.81 -0.05
CA THR A 510 4.52 1.00 0.66
C THR A 510 5.74 0.75 -0.22
N ARG A 511 6.87 0.52 0.43
CA ARG A 511 7.94 -0.29 -0.15
C ARG A 511 7.90 -1.67 0.44
N GLU A 512 7.87 -2.65 -0.43
CA GLU A 512 8.07 -4.04 -0.08
C GLU A 512 9.57 -4.24 0.07
N HIS A 513 10.02 -4.28 1.32
CA HIS A 513 11.39 -4.62 1.66
C HIS A 513 11.55 -6.12 1.63
N VAL A 514 12.41 -6.63 0.74
CA VAL A 514 12.57 -8.06 0.56
C VAL A 514 13.84 -8.52 1.26
N TYR A 515 13.70 -9.49 2.17
CA TYR A 515 14.74 -9.94 3.09
C TYR A 515 14.73 -11.47 3.24
N PRO A 516 15.84 -12.13 3.58
CA PRO A 516 15.88 -13.58 3.72
C PRO A 516 14.90 -14.14 4.76
N THR A 517 14.21 -15.27 4.50
CA THR A 517 13.25 -15.87 5.47
C THR A 517 13.93 -16.59 6.63
N GLU A 518 14.94 -17.39 6.27
CA GLU A 518 15.57 -18.36 7.15
C GLU A 518 16.99 -18.52 6.61
N MET A 519 17.99 -18.39 7.50
CA MET A 519 19.41 -18.61 7.21
C MET A 519 20.11 -17.50 6.41
N PRO A 520 20.85 -16.59 7.08
CA PRO A 520 21.87 -15.77 6.41
C PRO A 520 23.03 -16.62 5.87
N SER A 521 23.09 -17.93 6.16
CA SER A 521 24.11 -18.80 5.59
C SER A 521 23.83 -19.22 4.15
N ILE A 522 22.56 -19.37 3.78
CA ILE A 522 22.07 -19.88 2.48
C ILE A 522 20.62 -19.38 2.35
N PRO A 523 20.35 -18.13 1.93
CA PRO A 523 18.98 -17.69 1.74
C PRO A 523 18.36 -18.42 0.54
N SER A 524 17.66 -19.53 0.80
CA SER A 524 16.92 -20.27 -0.22
C SER A 524 15.56 -19.61 -0.51
N ALA A 525 15.04 -18.84 0.43
CA ALA A 525 13.76 -18.16 0.35
C ALA A 525 13.84 -16.73 0.93
N TRP A 526 12.90 -15.90 0.50
CA TRP A 526 12.79 -14.49 0.83
C TRP A 526 11.39 -14.16 1.35
N ASN A 527 11.34 -13.26 2.32
CA ASN A 527 10.14 -12.68 2.90
C ASN A 527 10.03 -11.22 2.47
N GLU A 528 8.82 -10.70 2.54
CA GLU A 528 8.52 -9.32 2.21
C GLU A 528 7.98 -8.60 3.45
N MET A 529 8.43 -7.37 3.64
CA MET A 529 7.93 -6.48 4.68
C MET A 529 7.48 -5.19 4.04
N GLU A 530 6.18 -4.92 4.10
CA GLU A 530 5.61 -3.66 3.64
C GLU A 530 5.97 -2.53 4.62
N ILE A 531 6.60 -1.48 4.11
CA ILE A 531 6.99 -0.29 4.86
C ILE A 531 6.33 0.92 4.21
N GLY A 532 5.38 1.54 4.90
CA GLY A 532 4.86 2.84 4.50
C GLY A 532 3.53 3.20 5.14
N THR A 533 2.57 3.62 4.33
CA THR A 533 1.23 4.03 4.79
C THR A 533 0.21 2.98 4.39
N MET A 534 -0.58 2.51 5.33
CA MET A 534 -1.71 1.61 5.08
C MET A 534 -2.94 2.14 5.82
N VAL A 535 -4.04 2.26 5.10
CA VAL A 535 -5.33 2.62 5.67
C VAL A 535 -6.35 1.61 5.21
N GLN A 536 -7.02 0.99 6.17
CA GLN A 536 -8.20 0.17 5.94
C GLN A 536 -9.38 0.87 6.61
N SER A 537 -10.53 0.91 5.94
CA SER A 537 -11.74 1.46 6.51
C SER A 537 -12.98 0.68 6.10
N ASP A 538 -13.91 0.57 7.04
CA ASP A 538 -15.26 0.06 6.85
C ASP A 538 -16.22 1.02 7.59
N GLY A 539 -16.88 1.88 6.82
CA GLY A 539 -17.71 2.97 7.34
C GLY A 539 -16.94 3.95 8.24
N ASP A 540 -17.21 3.87 9.54
CA ASP A 540 -16.67 4.76 10.58
C ASP A 540 -15.49 4.15 11.35
N GLN A 541 -15.22 2.87 11.13
CA GLN A 541 -14.04 2.20 11.66
C GLN A 541 -12.91 2.35 10.64
N PHE A 542 -11.73 2.72 11.13
CA PHE A 542 -10.54 2.71 10.31
C PHE A 542 -9.35 2.18 11.10
N ALA A 543 -8.53 1.38 10.43
CA ALA A 543 -7.21 0.99 10.88
C ALA A 543 -6.19 1.78 10.04
N LEU A 544 -5.34 2.52 10.73
CA LEU A 544 -4.24 3.26 10.14
C LEU A 544 -2.94 2.64 10.64
N GLU A 545 -2.05 2.33 9.71
CA GLU A 545 -0.66 1.97 9.99
C GLU A 545 0.26 2.91 9.19
N GLN A 546 1.25 3.50 9.87
CA GLN A 546 2.22 4.40 9.25
C GLN A 546 3.60 4.09 9.79
N ASP A 547 4.50 3.67 8.89
CA ASP A 547 5.93 3.63 9.15
C ASP A 547 6.51 5.02 9.23
N LEU A 548 7.28 5.26 10.28
CA LEU A 548 7.77 6.58 10.62
C LEU A 548 9.26 6.77 10.32
N ALA A 549 9.94 5.69 9.95
CA ALA A 549 11.35 5.67 9.55
C ALA A 549 11.61 4.49 8.60
N PRO A 550 12.69 4.54 7.79
CA PRO A 550 13.18 3.35 7.09
C PRO A 550 13.48 2.20 8.06
N PRO A 551 13.46 0.94 7.57
CA PRO A 551 13.77 -0.22 8.40
C PRO A 551 15.11 -0.08 9.12
N GLY A 552 15.11 -0.41 10.42
CA GLY A 552 16.31 -0.58 11.20
C GLY A 552 17.03 -1.89 10.86
N ARG A 553 18.18 -2.10 11.50
CA ARG A 553 18.98 -3.31 11.32
C ARG A 553 19.24 -3.99 12.66
N MET A 554 18.87 -5.27 12.76
CA MET A 554 19.20 -6.13 13.90
C MET A 554 20.31 -7.11 13.48
N GLU A 555 21.47 -7.08 14.13
CA GLU A 555 22.64 -7.86 13.73
C GLU A 555 23.00 -8.92 14.77
N TRP A 556 23.28 -10.15 14.33
CA TRP A 556 23.85 -11.21 15.16
C TRP A 556 25.23 -11.61 14.64
N LYS A 557 26.19 -11.77 15.56
CA LYS A 557 27.51 -12.33 15.26
C LYS A 557 27.43 -13.86 15.29
N LEU A 558 27.95 -14.49 14.23
CA LEU A 558 27.81 -15.93 14.02
C LEU A 558 29.10 -16.73 14.34
N ALA A 559 30.27 -16.08 14.28
CA ALA A 559 31.56 -16.75 14.49
C ALA A 559 32.55 -15.86 15.26
N LEU A 560 33.27 -16.47 16.21
CA LEU A 560 34.35 -15.78 16.94
C LEU A 560 35.62 -15.63 16.09
N ASP A 561 35.88 -16.58 15.19
CA ASP A 561 37.06 -16.60 14.32
C ASP A 561 36.87 -15.85 13.00
N VAL A 562 35.62 -15.48 12.65
CA VAL A 562 35.26 -14.71 11.45
C VAL A 562 34.25 -13.61 11.83
N PRO A 563 34.71 -12.42 12.28
CA PRO A 563 33.84 -11.33 12.76
C PRO A 563 32.89 -10.76 11.70
N GLU A 564 33.20 -10.95 10.42
CA GLU A 564 32.37 -10.59 9.27
C GLU A 564 31.18 -11.55 9.08
N ALA A 565 31.18 -12.71 9.74
CA ALA A 565 30.08 -13.66 9.68
C ALA A 565 28.93 -13.14 10.54
N ILE A 566 27.99 -12.49 9.87
CA ILE A 566 26.86 -11.81 10.50
C ILE A 566 25.55 -12.24 9.87
N MET A 567 24.51 -12.24 10.69
CA MET A 567 23.11 -12.23 10.27
C MET A 567 22.57 -10.82 10.43
N TRP A 568 21.68 -10.40 9.53
CA TRP A 568 20.89 -9.20 9.75
C TRP A 568 19.42 -9.44 9.39
N GLU A 569 18.50 -9.04 10.29
CA GLU A 569 17.07 -8.92 10.05
C GLU A 569 16.58 -7.44 10.10
N PRO A 570 15.68 -7.04 9.21
CA PRO A 570 15.05 -5.72 9.26
C PRO A 570 14.18 -5.54 10.52
N SER A 571 14.17 -4.33 11.08
CA SER A 571 13.22 -3.93 12.12
C SER A 571 12.30 -2.81 11.64
N ARG A 572 11.02 -2.85 12.01
CA ARG A 572 10.01 -1.92 11.51
C ARG A 572 9.55 -0.96 12.59
N ARG A 573 9.51 0.36 12.31
CA ARG A 573 9.05 1.39 13.26
C ARG A 573 7.78 2.05 12.77
N PHE A 574 6.67 1.77 13.43
CA PHE A 574 5.36 2.23 12.97
C PHE A 574 4.48 2.71 14.11
N ILE A 575 3.51 3.54 13.73
CA ILE A 575 2.31 3.76 14.51
C ILE A 575 1.17 2.96 13.89
N ARG A 576 0.43 2.21 14.71
CA ARG A 576 -0.85 1.60 14.34
C ARG A 576 -1.93 2.15 15.24
N SER A 577 -3.03 2.59 14.66
CA SER A 577 -4.16 3.13 15.39
C SER A 577 -5.47 2.63 14.78
N GLU A 578 -6.41 2.25 15.63
CA GLU A 578 -7.74 1.76 15.24
C GLU A 578 -8.84 2.62 15.88
N PRO A 579 -8.98 3.91 15.53
CA PRO A 579 -9.93 4.81 16.17
C PRO A 579 -11.32 4.67 15.56
N ALA A 580 -12.32 5.16 16.29
CA ALA A 580 -13.62 5.44 15.70
C ALA A 580 -13.68 6.90 15.26
N VAL A 581 -14.01 7.15 13.99
CA VAL A 581 -14.30 8.51 13.50
C VAL A 581 -15.80 8.75 13.53
N PRO A 582 -16.25 9.91 14.01
CA PRO A 582 -17.61 10.34 13.77
C PRO A 582 -17.92 10.41 12.27
N SER A 583 -19.08 9.90 11.84
CA SER A 583 -19.55 10.01 10.46
C SER A 583 -19.92 11.44 10.03
N LYS A 584 -20.05 12.35 11.00
CA LYS A 584 -20.44 13.75 10.77
C LYS A 584 -19.30 14.52 10.08
N SER A 585 -19.66 15.47 9.23
CA SER A 585 -18.67 16.42 8.67
C SER A 585 -17.99 17.23 9.76
N GLY A 586 -16.68 17.43 9.65
CA GLY A 586 -15.88 18.16 10.61
C GLY A 586 -14.43 17.70 10.62
N THR A 587 -13.64 18.29 11.52
CA THR A 587 -12.29 17.83 11.82
C THR A 587 -12.26 17.24 13.22
N TYR A 588 -11.63 16.08 13.37
CA TYR A 588 -11.57 15.35 14.63
C TYR A 588 -10.17 14.84 14.88
N LEU A 589 -9.64 15.08 16.08
CA LEU A 589 -8.47 14.36 16.57
C LEU A 589 -8.87 12.92 16.88
N CYS A 590 -8.27 11.98 16.17
CA CYS A 590 -8.54 10.55 16.31
C CYS A 590 -7.55 9.87 17.25
N SER A 591 -6.27 10.28 17.19
CA SER A 591 -5.20 9.63 17.95
C SER A 591 -4.04 10.58 18.24
N ALA A 592 -3.31 10.30 19.32
CA ALA A 592 -1.99 10.88 19.54
C ALA A 592 -1.04 9.84 20.14
N ALA A 593 0.22 9.89 19.76
CA ALA A 593 1.27 9.06 20.36
C ALA A 593 2.59 9.83 20.45
N ALA A 594 3.20 9.87 21.63
CA ALA A 594 4.54 10.41 21.84
C ALA A 594 5.59 9.37 21.47
N VAL A 595 6.56 9.77 20.65
CA VAL A 595 7.73 8.97 20.27
C VAL A 595 8.55 8.66 21.52
N PRO A 596 8.58 7.40 21.97
CA PRO A 596 9.38 7.00 23.12
C PRO A 596 10.85 7.25 22.82
N VAL A 597 11.62 7.67 23.83
CA VAL A 597 13.05 8.00 23.66
C VAL A 597 13.84 6.84 23.07
N ILE A 598 13.47 5.61 23.41
CA ILE A 598 14.11 4.40 22.90
C ILE A 598 13.89 4.18 21.39
N LEU A 599 12.86 4.80 20.80
CA LEU A 599 12.56 4.71 19.37
C LEU A 599 13.17 5.85 18.55
N ALA A 600 13.85 6.78 19.21
CA ALA A 600 14.47 7.91 18.55
C ALA A 600 15.46 7.45 17.47
N ALA A 601 15.27 7.98 16.27
CA ALA A 601 16.08 7.68 15.10
C ALA A 601 16.18 8.94 14.21
N PRO A 602 17.12 8.98 13.24
CA PRO A 602 17.12 10.02 12.22
C PRO A 602 15.74 10.10 11.54
N GLY A 603 15.14 11.29 11.53
CA GLY A 603 13.79 11.49 11.01
C GLY A 603 12.66 11.25 12.01
N MET A 604 12.91 10.66 13.18
CA MET A 604 11.92 10.47 14.24
C MET A 604 12.56 10.85 15.59
N PRO A 605 12.65 12.14 15.93
CA PRO A 605 13.32 12.56 17.15
C PRO A 605 12.50 12.19 18.39
N ALA A 606 13.20 11.81 19.46
CA ALA A 606 12.59 11.66 20.79
C ALA A 606 11.86 12.95 21.19
N GLY A 607 10.77 12.81 21.93
CA GLY A 607 10.08 13.96 22.51
C GLY A 607 9.19 14.70 21.52
N GLU A 608 8.91 14.14 20.34
CA GLU A 608 7.78 14.56 19.52
C GLU A 608 6.52 13.73 19.82
N THR A 609 5.36 14.38 19.74
CA THR A 609 4.05 13.72 19.72
C THR A 609 3.44 13.84 18.35
N LEU A 610 3.06 12.71 17.75
CA LEU A 610 2.27 12.65 16.53
C LEU A 610 0.79 12.81 16.87
N LEU A 611 0.11 13.79 16.26
CA LEU A 611 -1.32 14.01 16.35
C LEU A 611 -1.98 13.62 15.02
N ILE A 612 -2.93 12.68 15.04
CA ILE A 612 -3.63 12.18 13.86
C ILE A 612 -5.07 12.72 13.85
N PHE A 613 -5.40 13.44 12.78
CA PHE A 613 -6.71 14.01 12.55
C PHE A 613 -7.41 13.31 11.38
N SER A 614 -8.73 13.22 11.49
CA SER A 614 -9.63 12.97 10.37
C SER A 614 -10.37 14.25 10.03
N HIS A 615 -10.47 14.58 8.76
CA HIS A 615 -11.21 15.72 8.24
C HIS A 615 -12.16 15.27 7.14
N GLN A 616 -13.44 15.65 7.27
CA GLN A 616 -14.49 15.33 6.31
C GLN A 616 -15.29 16.60 5.98
N GLY A 617 -15.36 16.95 4.70
CA GLY A 617 -16.05 18.14 4.20
C GLY A 617 -17.57 18.12 4.35
N SER A 618 -18.22 19.24 4.05
CA SER A 618 -19.68 19.40 4.08
C SER A 618 -20.34 18.62 2.93
N GLY A 619 -20.98 17.51 3.26
CA GLY A 619 -21.60 16.57 2.31
C GLY A 619 -21.93 15.23 2.96
N ALA A 620 -21.27 14.91 4.07
CA ALA A 620 -21.48 13.69 4.85
C ALA A 620 -22.96 13.44 5.20
N ARG A 621 -23.37 12.17 5.10
CA ARG A 621 -24.69 11.66 5.50
C ARG A 621 -24.98 12.10 6.96
N PRO A 622 -26.24 12.40 7.33
CA PRO A 622 -26.60 12.59 8.73
C PRO A 622 -26.16 11.37 9.56
N ALA A 623 -25.65 11.63 10.76
CA ALA A 623 -25.09 10.61 11.63
C ALA A 623 -26.08 9.45 11.87
N GLN A 624 -25.59 8.21 11.79
CA GLN A 624 -26.30 7.10 12.40
C GLN A 624 -26.18 7.29 13.92
N ASP A 625 -27.34 7.47 14.53
CA ASP A 625 -27.56 7.58 15.96
C ASP A 625 -26.82 8.73 16.69
N PRO A 626 -27.43 9.93 16.80
CA PRO A 626 -26.89 11.03 17.60
C PRO A 626 -26.77 10.73 19.11
N SER A 627 -27.18 9.53 19.58
CA SER A 627 -27.07 9.13 20.99
C SER A 627 -25.69 8.54 21.38
N LEU A 628 -24.84 8.16 20.43
CA LEU A 628 -23.52 7.58 20.71
C LEU A 628 -22.43 8.66 20.78
N VAL A 629 -22.22 9.19 21.99
CA VAL A 629 -21.11 10.12 22.28
C VAL A 629 -19.80 9.35 22.27
N HIS A 630 -18.87 9.71 21.37
CA HIS A 630 -17.55 9.10 21.33
C HIS A 630 -16.80 9.40 22.64
N GLN A 631 -15.86 8.54 22.99
CA GLN A 631 -15.02 8.72 24.16
C GLN A 631 -13.57 8.89 23.74
N GLU A 632 -12.84 9.64 24.55
CA GLU A 632 -11.42 9.86 24.38
C GLU A 632 -10.69 9.26 25.58
N ILE A 633 -9.80 8.32 25.31
CA ILE A 633 -8.97 7.66 26.30
C ILE A 633 -7.55 8.13 26.11
N GLU A 634 -6.98 8.67 27.18
CA GLU A 634 -5.64 9.24 27.18
C GLU A 634 -4.82 8.62 28.31
N ALA A 635 -3.70 7.99 27.97
CA ALA A 635 -2.71 7.48 28.90
C ALA A 635 -1.48 8.40 28.91
N LEU A 636 -1.03 8.77 30.10
CA LEU A 636 0.15 9.60 30.34
C LEU A 636 1.11 8.85 31.26
N ILE A 637 2.37 8.73 30.86
CA ILE A 637 3.43 8.07 31.63
C ILE A 637 4.49 9.11 31.97
N PHE A 638 4.71 9.32 33.25
CA PHE A 638 5.72 10.24 33.76
C PHE A 638 6.89 9.49 34.37
N GLU A 639 8.10 9.92 34.04
CA GLU A 639 9.32 9.59 34.78
C GLU A 639 9.53 10.67 35.84
N VAL A 640 9.55 10.25 37.11
CA VAL A 640 9.67 11.13 38.27
C VAL A 640 10.66 10.57 39.28
N PRO A 641 11.28 11.41 40.13
CA PRO A 641 12.11 10.94 41.23
C PRO A 641 11.35 9.97 42.14
N GLU A 642 11.99 8.88 42.57
CA GLU A 642 11.36 7.91 43.48
C GLU A 642 10.89 8.58 44.79
N SER A 643 11.60 9.61 45.26
CA SER A 643 11.22 10.40 46.44
C SER A 643 9.86 11.10 46.32
N ASP A 644 9.41 11.36 45.10
CA ASP A 644 8.20 12.13 44.82
C ASP A 644 7.04 11.17 44.44
N ALA A 645 7.27 9.86 44.37
CA ALA A 645 6.30 8.88 43.88
C ALA A 645 4.98 8.88 44.67
N ASP A 646 5.02 9.04 45.99
CA ASP A 646 3.82 9.09 46.83
C ASP A 646 3.00 10.37 46.58
N VAL A 647 3.66 11.50 46.31
CA VAL A 647 3.01 12.78 45.99
C VAL A 647 2.22 12.66 44.69
N TRP A 648 2.81 12.00 43.69
CA TRP A 648 2.16 11.74 42.41
C TRP A 648 1.02 10.72 42.55
N GLN A 649 1.21 9.63 43.29
CA GLN A 649 0.13 8.65 43.52
C GLN A 649 -1.09 9.24 44.24
N ALA A 650 -0.85 10.14 45.21
CA ALA A 650 -1.91 10.80 45.98
C ALA A 650 -2.54 12.02 45.26
N LEU A 651 -2.15 12.27 44.00
CA LEU A 651 -2.56 13.44 43.24
C LEU A 651 -4.06 13.41 42.97
N LYS A 652 -4.75 14.47 43.39
CA LYS A 652 -6.18 14.62 43.12
C LYS A 652 -6.43 15.08 41.68
N PRO A 653 -7.55 14.66 41.05
CA PRO A 653 -7.91 15.09 39.69
C PRO A 653 -7.84 16.61 39.46
N ALA A 654 -8.36 17.42 40.40
CA ALA A 654 -8.39 18.87 40.28
C ALA A 654 -6.99 19.53 40.31
N GLU A 655 -5.99 18.85 40.85
CA GLU A 655 -4.62 19.35 40.99
C GLU A 655 -3.71 18.85 39.85
N PHE A 656 -4.17 17.87 39.07
CA PHE A 656 -3.38 17.16 38.08
C PHE A 656 -2.74 18.09 37.05
N ALA A 657 -3.54 18.91 36.36
CA ALA A 657 -3.05 19.79 35.30
C ALA A 657 -2.05 20.85 35.82
N ALA A 658 -2.31 21.41 37.01
CA ALA A 658 -1.43 22.41 37.60
C ALA A 658 -0.09 21.81 38.06
N LEU A 659 -0.13 20.62 38.71
CA LEU A 659 1.09 19.94 39.15
C LEU A 659 1.93 19.48 37.96
N THR A 660 1.33 18.76 37.01
CA THR A 660 2.05 18.25 35.83
C THR A 660 2.72 19.37 35.04
N ALA A 661 2.01 20.46 34.76
CA ALA A 661 2.60 21.63 34.10
C ALA A 661 3.78 22.21 34.89
N ARG A 662 3.65 22.33 36.22
CA ARG A 662 4.73 22.84 37.09
C ARG A 662 5.95 21.94 37.07
N GLU A 663 5.78 20.63 37.27
CA GLU A 663 6.90 19.69 37.39
C GLU A 663 7.60 19.44 36.04
N LEU A 664 6.85 19.43 34.92
CA LEU A 664 7.43 19.36 33.57
C LEU A 664 8.24 20.62 33.23
N ASN A 665 7.71 21.81 33.53
CA ASN A 665 8.42 23.08 33.30
C ASN A 665 9.63 23.25 34.24
N GLY A 666 9.54 22.74 35.47
CA GLY A 666 10.63 22.71 36.44
C GLY A 666 11.67 21.63 36.16
N GLY A 667 11.43 20.73 35.20
CA GLY A 667 12.33 19.62 34.85
C GLY A 667 12.46 18.55 35.94
N ARG A 668 11.57 18.54 36.94
CA ARG A 668 11.53 17.52 37.99
C ARG A 668 10.72 16.28 37.56
N ALA A 669 9.94 16.40 36.49
CA ALA A 669 9.29 15.28 35.83
C ALA A 669 9.53 15.34 34.32
N LYS A 670 9.44 14.19 33.68
CA LYS A 670 9.49 14.04 32.22
C LYS A 670 8.30 13.23 31.74
N LEU A 671 7.68 13.67 30.64
CA LEU A 671 6.67 12.88 29.95
C LEU A 671 7.40 11.82 29.13
N SER A 672 7.35 10.56 29.58
CA SER A 672 8.02 9.43 28.95
C SER A 672 7.14 8.72 27.92
N GLY A 673 5.82 8.76 28.12
CA GLY A 673 4.84 8.22 27.18
C GLY A 673 3.54 9.02 27.20
N HIS A 674 2.89 9.12 26.05
CA HIS A 674 1.58 9.72 25.89
C HIS A 674 0.86 8.99 24.76
N MET A 675 -0.28 8.39 25.06
CA MET A 675 -1.16 7.77 24.07
C MET A 675 -2.55 8.39 24.22
N PHE A 676 -3.20 8.69 23.11
CA PHE A 676 -4.58 9.18 23.06
C PHE A 676 -5.29 8.44 21.94
N GLN A 677 -6.52 8.02 22.19
CA GLN A 677 -7.37 7.41 21.17
C GLN A 677 -8.83 7.80 21.38
N ARG A 678 -9.50 8.12 20.28
CA ARG A 678 -10.95 8.29 20.23
C ARG A 678 -11.60 6.97 19.81
N GLN A 679 -12.60 6.53 20.57
CA GLN A 679 -13.33 5.29 20.30
C GLN A 679 -14.83 5.44 20.56
N ARG A 680 -15.62 4.52 20.01
CA ARG A 680 -17.03 4.39 20.36
C ARG A 680 -17.16 3.75 21.75
N PRO A 681 -18.16 4.13 22.56
CA PRO A 681 -18.49 3.38 23.77
C PRO A 681 -18.72 1.90 23.44
N GLY A 682 -18.19 0.98 24.25
CA GLY A 682 -18.33 -0.46 23.99
C GLY A 682 -17.36 -1.03 22.95
N ALA A 683 -16.60 -0.20 22.23
CA ALA A 683 -15.60 -0.68 21.27
C ALA A 683 -14.24 -0.89 21.95
N GLU A 684 -13.49 -1.85 21.44
CA GLU A 684 -12.05 -1.98 21.72
C GLU A 684 -11.29 -0.94 20.91
N GLY A 685 -10.38 -0.21 21.55
CA GLY A 685 -9.44 0.69 20.91
C GLY A 685 -8.02 0.21 21.13
N ARG A 686 -7.27 0.10 20.02
CA ARG A 686 -5.84 -0.19 20.02
C ARG A 686 -5.04 0.96 19.42
N ILE A 687 -3.98 1.37 20.11
CA ILE A 687 -2.96 2.27 19.58
C ILE A 687 -1.57 1.78 20.00
N ARG A 688 -0.66 1.68 19.03
CA ARG A 688 0.72 1.19 19.21
C ARG A 688 1.67 2.13 18.49
N LEU A 689 2.74 2.53 19.15
CA LEU A 689 3.89 3.21 18.54
C LEU A 689 5.13 2.43 18.95
N VAL A 690 5.55 1.52 18.09
CA VAL A 690 6.53 0.48 18.39
C VAL A 690 7.56 0.31 17.28
N GLU A 691 8.73 -0.19 17.66
CA GLU A 691 9.66 -0.88 16.79
C GLU A 691 9.46 -2.38 16.96
N GLU A 692 9.05 -3.08 15.92
CA GLU A 692 9.07 -4.54 15.88
C GLU A 692 10.50 -5.00 15.62
N GLN A 693 11.13 -5.56 16.66
CA GLN A 693 12.49 -6.10 16.59
C GLN A 693 12.44 -7.61 16.56
N MET A 694 13.23 -8.21 15.68
CA MET A 694 13.43 -9.66 15.70
C MET A 694 14.38 -10.03 16.84
N THR A 695 14.08 -11.11 17.56
CA THR A 695 14.98 -11.73 18.53
C THR A 695 15.10 -13.23 18.30
N ALA A 696 16.28 -13.78 18.56
CA ALA A 696 16.49 -15.21 18.47
C ALA A 696 15.78 -15.95 19.61
N THR A 697 15.12 -17.06 19.30
CA THR A 697 14.50 -17.96 20.27
C THR A 697 15.18 -19.33 20.29
N GLU A 698 15.85 -19.69 19.20
CA GLU A 698 16.59 -20.95 19.06
C GLU A 698 17.89 -20.73 18.28
N PHE A 699 18.85 -21.63 18.47
CA PHE A 699 20.11 -21.64 17.73
C PHE A 699 20.58 -23.06 17.44
N ASP A 700 21.35 -23.21 16.37
CA ASP A 700 22.09 -24.44 16.13
C ASP A 700 23.35 -24.48 17.00
N PRO A 701 23.54 -25.54 17.80
CA PRO A 701 24.68 -25.65 18.68
C PRO A 701 25.99 -25.78 17.89
N PRO A 702 27.11 -25.32 18.48
CA PRO A 702 28.42 -25.42 17.84
C PRO A 702 28.81 -26.87 17.54
N GLU A 703 29.33 -27.11 16.33
CA GLU A 703 29.90 -28.41 15.96
C GLU A 703 31.24 -28.66 16.68
N LYS A 704 31.60 -29.94 16.86
CA LYS A 704 32.87 -30.33 17.52
C LYS A 704 34.09 -29.77 16.79
N GLU A 705 34.02 -29.71 15.47
CA GLU A 705 35.09 -29.25 14.59
C GLU A 705 35.20 -27.72 14.57
N THR A 706 34.14 -26.99 14.94
CA THR A 706 34.07 -25.53 14.89
C THR A 706 33.37 -24.92 16.13
N PRO A 707 33.93 -25.11 17.34
CA PRO A 707 33.24 -24.80 18.61
C PRO A 707 32.96 -23.31 18.86
N GLY A 708 33.51 -22.42 18.03
CA GLY A 708 33.35 -20.96 18.13
C GLY A 708 32.29 -20.37 17.20
N ARG A 709 31.45 -21.22 16.58
CA ARG A 709 30.46 -20.82 15.58
C ARG A 709 29.08 -21.33 15.98
N MET A 710 28.05 -20.51 15.79
CA MET A 710 26.65 -20.87 15.99
C MET A 710 25.76 -19.95 15.17
N ARG A 711 24.52 -20.35 14.91
CA ARG A 711 23.56 -19.56 14.16
C ARG A 711 22.19 -19.57 14.83
N PRO A 712 21.47 -18.43 14.88
CA PRO A 712 20.04 -18.46 15.19
C PRO A 712 19.27 -19.28 14.15
N THR A 713 18.29 -20.06 14.59
CA THR A 713 17.46 -20.93 13.75
C THR A 713 15.98 -20.58 13.80
N ALA A 714 15.54 -19.93 14.88
CA ALA A 714 14.20 -19.40 15.01
C ALA A 714 14.26 -17.97 15.54
N LEU A 715 13.38 -17.14 15.00
CA LEU A 715 13.25 -15.74 15.34
C LEU A 715 11.80 -15.45 15.73
N GLU A 716 11.62 -14.57 16.71
CA GLU A 716 10.31 -14.03 17.05
C GLU A 716 10.33 -12.50 17.00
N THR A 717 9.16 -11.91 16.76
CA THR A 717 9.00 -10.46 16.77
C THR A 717 8.66 -9.97 18.17
N LEU A 718 9.43 -9.01 18.66
CA LEU A 718 9.28 -8.40 19.97
C LEU A 718 8.96 -6.91 19.81
N PRO A 719 7.78 -6.43 20.28
CA PRO A 719 7.38 -5.05 20.15
C PRO A 719 8.08 -4.16 21.19
N VAL A 720 8.79 -3.14 20.73
CA VAL A 720 9.55 -2.21 21.56
C VAL A 720 8.94 -0.82 21.43
N GLY A 721 8.32 -0.25 22.47
CA GLY A 721 7.77 1.10 22.37
C GLY A 721 6.69 1.36 23.40
N THR A 722 5.63 2.05 22.98
CA THR A 722 4.42 2.23 23.81
C THR A 722 3.21 1.66 23.10
N SER A 723 2.41 0.88 23.80
CA SER A 723 1.12 0.38 23.31
C SER A 723 0.05 0.52 24.38
N MET A 724 -1.16 0.85 23.93
CA MET A 724 -2.35 0.90 24.76
C MET A 724 -3.47 0.14 24.05
N GLU A 725 -4.07 -0.81 24.76
CA GLU A 725 -5.34 -1.42 24.42
C GLU A 725 -6.35 -1.05 25.49
N ALA A 726 -7.51 -0.56 25.08
CA ALA A 726 -8.54 -0.08 25.98
C ALA A 726 -9.91 -0.54 25.52
N HIS A 727 -10.66 -1.18 26.40
CA HIS A 727 -12.01 -1.65 26.12
C HIS A 727 -12.95 -1.21 27.26
N GLN A 728 -14.06 -0.57 26.90
CA GLN A 728 -15.04 -0.12 27.88
C GLN A 728 -16.28 -1.01 27.85
N ILE A 729 -16.59 -1.64 28.97
CA ILE A 729 -17.84 -2.39 29.15
C ILE A 729 -18.86 -1.45 29.79
N LEU A 730 -19.98 -1.19 29.09
CA LEU A 730 -21.04 -0.30 29.57
C LEU A 730 -21.98 -1.05 30.52
N GLU A 731 -22.23 -0.48 31.71
CA GLU A 731 -23.13 -1.03 32.75
C GLU A 731 -24.38 -0.14 32.94
N GLY A 732 -24.91 0.45 31.87
CA GLY A 732 -26.11 1.30 31.89
C GLY A 732 -25.89 2.71 31.31
N PHE A 733 -26.61 3.72 31.81
CA PHE A 733 -26.53 5.11 31.35
C PHE A 733 -25.22 5.80 31.79
N GLY A 734 -24.13 5.55 31.06
CA GLY A 734 -22.88 6.32 31.16
C GLY A 734 -21.83 5.82 32.16
N GLU A 735 -22.19 4.89 33.05
CA GLU A 735 -21.21 4.18 33.89
C GLU A 735 -20.68 2.94 33.14
N GLY A 736 -19.36 2.73 33.19
CA GLY A 736 -18.74 1.56 32.59
C GLY A 736 -17.47 1.12 33.32
N THR A 737 -17.10 -0.13 33.08
CA THR A 737 -15.83 -0.69 33.49
C THR A 737 -14.84 -0.50 32.34
N LEU A 738 -13.76 0.24 32.59
CA LEU A 738 -12.68 0.41 31.62
C LEU A 738 -11.57 -0.61 31.87
N ILE A 739 -11.32 -1.48 30.89
CA ILE A 739 -10.22 -2.44 30.89
C ILE A 739 -9.08 -1.86 30.07
N VAL A 740 -7.88 -1.79 30.64
CA VAL A 740 -6.71 -1.18 30.01
C VAL A 740 -5.51 -2.12 30.13
N ASP A 741 -4.84 -2.36 29.00
CA ASP A 741 -3.50 -2.93 28.91
C ASP A 741 -2.55 -1.85 28.34
N LEU A 742 -1.70 -1.31 29.21
CA LEU A 742 -0.72 -0.29 28.86
C LEU A 742 0.69 -0.86 29.04
N GLN A 743 1.48 -0.84 27.97
CA GLN A 743 2.88 -1.26 27.98
C GLN A 743 3.78 -0.11 27.51
N HIS A 744 4.93 0.04 28.18
CA HIS A 744 5.94 1.05 27.84
C HIS A 744 7.35 0.50 28.06
N SER A 745 8.08 0.31 26.97
CA SER A 745 9.45 -0.16 26.97
C SER A 745 10.40 0.88 27.56
N ILE A 746 11.30 0.41 28.43
CA ILE A 746 12.29 1.23 29.14
C ILE A 746 13.62 1.24 28.37
N ALA A 747 13.95 0.12 27.73
CA ALA A 747 15.15 -0.06 26.93
C ALA A 747 14.85 -0.93 25.71
N LYS A 748 15.73 -0.85 24.69
CA LYS A 748 15.72 -1.84 23.61
C LYS A 748 16.11 -3.22 24.18
N PRO A 749 15.51 -4.31 23.68
CA PRO A 749 15.96 -5.66 23.96
C PRO A 749 17.47 -5.81 23.75
N VAL A 750 18.12 -6.52 24.65
CA VAL A 750 19.55 -6.82 24.54
C VAL A 750 19.72 -8.31 24.31
N GLU A 751 20.23 -8.65 23.12
CA GLU A 751 20.57 -10.02 22.77
C GLU A 751 21.78 -10.53 23.58
N PRO A 752 21.80 -11.82 23.98
CA PRO A 752 23.00 -12.49 24.45
C PRO A 752 24.15 -12.35 23.45
N THR A 753 25.36 -12.08 23.95
CA THR A 753 26.53 -12.03 23.09
C THR A 753 26.90 -13.44 22.60
N LEU A 754 27.53 -13.56 21.42
CA LEU A 754 28.02 -14.85 20.91
C LEU A 754 28.85 -15.64 21.96
N PRO A 755 29.82 -15.04 22.69
CA PRO A 755 30.50 -15.72 23.79
C PRO A 755 29.59 -16.23 24.91
N ASP A 756 28.52 -15.50 25.26
CA ASP A 756 27.60 -15.91 26.31
C ASP A 756 26.73 -17.07 25.84
N THR A 757 26.26 -17.04 24.60
CA THR A 757 25.49 -18.13 24.04
C THR A 757 26.32 -19.41 23.88
N LEU A 758 27.58 -19.30 23.43
CA LEU A 758 28.48 -20.45 23.35
C LEU A 758 28.76 -21.09 24.71
N LYS A 759 28.83 -20.28 25.79
CA LYS A 759 28.95 -20.83 27.16
C LYS A 759 27.71 -21.62 27.55
N ILE A 760 26.51 -21.15 27.19
CA ILE A 760 25.24 -21.84 27.48
C ILE A 760 25.20 -23.17 26.71
N ALA A 761 25.49 -23.14 25.41
CA ALA A 761 25.56 -24.34 24.59
C ALA A 761 26.54 -25.39 25.15
N ALA A 762 27.70 -24.94 25.66
CA ALA A 762 28.70 -25.83 26.27
C ALA A 762 28.22 -26.50 27.57
N THR A 763 27.18 -25.98 28.23
CA THR A 763 26.59 -26.60 29.42
C THR A 763 25.56 -27.68 29.12
N GLY A 764 25.22 -27.90 27.84
CA GLY A 764 24.18 -28.87 27.44
C GLY A 764 22.76 -28.40 27.74
N HIS A 765 22.58 -27.12 28.07
CA HIS A 765 21.28 -26.46 28.09
C HIS A 765 20.98 -25.96 26.67
N GLU A 766 19.94 -26.53 26.05
CA GLU A 766 19.54 -26.24 24.67
C GLU A 766 18.67 -24.96 24.58
N ASP A 767 18.10 -24.49 25.69
CA ASP A 767 17.23 -23.31 25.70
C ASP A 767 18.04 -22.03 25.52
N TYR A 768 17.84 -21.33 24.40
CA TYR A 768 18.35 -19.98 24.21
C TYR A 768 17.68 -19.03 25.22
N PRO A 769 18.44 -18.19 25.94
CA PRO A 769 17.88 -17.35 27.00
C PRO A 769 17.01 -16.18 26.46
N GLY A 770 16.97 -15.97 25.15
CA GLY A 770 16.24 -14.88 24.49
C GLY A 770 16.84 -13.50 24.76
N ALA A 771 16.39 -12.48 24.01
CA ALA A 771 16.72 -11.11 24.34
C ALA A 771 16.09 -10.67 25.67
N LYS A 772 16.87 -9.96 26.48
CA LYS A 772 16.35 -9.35 27.71
C LYS A 772 15.63 -8.05 27.36
N HIS A 773 14.31 -8.05 27.49
CA HIS A 773 13.48 -6.87 27.27
C HIS A 773 12.98 -6.28 28.59
N LEU A 774 13.21 -4.97 28.78
CA LEU A 774 12.81 -4.24 29.98
C LEU A 774 11.66 -3.29 29.63
N PHE A 775 10.50 -3.51 30.25
CA PHE A 775 9.31 -2.68 30.06
C PHE A 775 8.52 -2.51 31.35
N SER A 776 7.68 -1.49 31.38
CA SER A 776 6.66 -1.28 32.40
C SER A 776 5.30 -1.69 31.85
N GLU A 777 4.51 -2.41 32.64
CA GLU A 777 3.18 -2.88 32.25
C GLU A 777 2.13 -2.56 33.33
N TRP A 778 0.97 -2.10 32.89
CA TRP A 778 -0.22 -1.86 33.70
C TRP A 778 -1.42 -2.53 33.03
N LYS A 779 -1.88 -3.65 33.61
CA LYS A 779 -3.14 -4.31 33.27
C LYS A 779 -4.14 -4.07 34.38
N MET A 780 -5.21 -3.34 34.10
CA MET A 780 -6.14 -2.85 35.12
C MET A 780 -7.59 -2.94 34.62
N GLU A 781 -8.48 -3.32 35.52
CA GLU A 781 -9.92 -3.13 35.37
C GLU A 781 -10.35 -1.99 36.29
N LEU A 782 -10.94 -0.94 35.70
CA LEU A 782 -11.36 0.27 36.40
C LEU A 782 -12.89 0.32 36.43
N PRO A 783 -13.53 -0.25 37.46
CA PRO A 783 -14.98 -0.21 37.57
C PRO A 783 -15.46 1.22 37.82
N LYS A 784 -16.65 1.53 37.30
CA LYS A 784 -17.33 2.83 37.47
C LYS A 784 -16.42 4.00 37.09
N PHE A 785 -15.72 3.90 35.96
CA PHE A 785 -14.85 4.96 35.48
C PHE A 785 -15.68 5.97 34.69
N GLN A 786 -15.73 7.22 35.17
CA GLN A 786 -16.65 8.24 34.66
C GLN A 786 -15.98 9.14 33.62
N PRO A 787 -16.75 9.74 32.70
CA PRO A 787 -16.24 10.80 31.85
C PRO A 787 -15.63 11.97 32.63
N ASN A 788 -14.52 12.50 32.12
CA ASN A 788 -13.68 13.54 32.72
C ASN A 788 -12.97 13.12 34.02
N GLU A 789 -12.95 11.83 34.34
CA GLU A 789 -12.16 11.28 35.44
C GLU A 789 -10.72 11.01 34.99
N ILE A 790 -9.77 11.17 35.92
CA ILE A 790 -8.38 10.73 35.78
C ILE A 790 -8.01 9.84 36.96
N ARG A 791 -7.36 8.71 36.69
CA ARG A 791 -6.90 7.74 37.70
C ARG A 791 -5.43 7.42 37.49
N CYS A 792 -4.71 7.26 38.61
CA CYS A 792 -3.37 6.70 38.62
C CYS A 792 -3.46 5.17 38.47
N LEU A 793 -2.73 4.60 37.52
CA LEU A 793 -2.63 3.14 37.32
C LEU A 793 -1.56 2.51 38.24
N GLY A 794 -0.71 3.33 38.84
CA GLY A 794 0.31 2.92 39.81
C GLY A 794 1.75 3.13 39.34
N VAL A 795 2.69 2.78 40.21
CA VAL A 795 4.12 3.02 40.04
C VAL A 795 4.84 1.77 39.56
N ARG A 796 5.85 1.94 38.72
CA ARG A 796 6.79 0.91 38.27
C ARG A 796 8.23 1.39 38.46
N LYS A 797 9.05 0.54 39.06
CA LYS A 797 10.49 0.80 39.20
C LYS A 797 11.19 0.62 37.85
N LEU A 798 12.19 1.46 37.60
CA LEU A 798 13.03 1.35 36.42
C LEU A 798 14.20 0.41 36.70
N PRO A 799 14.31 -0.75 36.01
CA PRO A 799 15.43 -1.65 36.21
C PRO A 799 16.76 -0.95 35.91
N GLY A 800 17.70 -0.97 36.85
CA GLY A 800 19.00 -0.29 36.72
C GLY A 800 18.99 1.22 37.01
N ASN A 801 17.85 1.79 37.42
CA ASN A 801 17.75 3.19 37.85
C ASN A 801 16.93 3.33 39.13
N ASP A 802 17.63 3.29 40.28
CA ASP A 802 17.01 3.38 41.60
C ASP A 802 16.58 4.81 41.99
N LYS A 803 16.74 5.80 41.11
CA LYS A 803 16.42 7.19 41.42
C LYS A 803 15.10 7.65 40.84
N PHE A 804 14.60 6.96 39.82
CA PHE A 804 13.42 7.36 39.07
C PHE A 804 12.45 6.19 38.91
N VAL A 805 11.18 6.53 38.85
CA VAL A 805 10.08 5.58 38.66
C VAL A 805 9.18 6.04 37.53
N HIS A 806 8.49 5.11 36.89
CA HIS A 806 7.38 5.41 35.99
C HIS A 806 6.06 5.41 36.75
N ILE A 807 5.24 6.42 36.50
CA ILE A 807 3.87 6.52 37.02
C ILE A 807 2.95 6.77 35.84
N ALA A 808 1.96 5.89 35.68
CA ALA A 808 0.98 5.99 34.60
C ALA A 808 -0.35 6.53 35.12
N TYR A 809 -0.98 7.40 34.34
CA TYR A 809 -2.34 7.88 34.55
C TYR A 809 -3.18 7.57 33.32
N ILE A 810 -4.45 7.33 33.55
CA ILE A 810 -5.45 7.25 32.50
C ILE A 810 -6.55 8.26 32.72
N ARG A 811 -6.96 8.91 31.65
CA ARG A 811 -8.02 9.91 31.62
C ARG A 811 -9.06 9.51 30.59
N LEU A 812 -10.32 9.53 31.00
CA LEU A 812 -11.47 9.37 30.09
C LEU A 812 -12.10 10.74 29.88
N ARG A 813 -12.37 11.14 28.64
CA ARG A 813 -13.14 12.34 28.33
C ARG A 813 -14.31 11.95 27.44
N GLU A 814 -15.43 12.63 27.58
CA GLU A 814 -16.44 12.64 26.53
C GLU A 814 -15.89 13.46 25.36
N ALA A 815 -15.90 12.87 24.16
CA ALA A 815 -15.69 13.64 22.95
C ALA A 815 -16.87 14.59 22.81
N LYS A 816 -16.64 15.86 23.14
CA LYS A 816 -17.69 16.86 23.19
C LYS A 816 -18.37 17.03 21.85
#